data_AF-A0AA41BG49-F1
#
_entry.id   AF-A0AA41BG49-F1
#
_cell.length_a   1.000
_cell.length_b   1.000
_cell.length_c   1.000
_cell.angle_alpha   90.00
_cell.angle_beta   90.00
_cell.angle_gamma   90.00
#
_symmetry.space_group_name_H-M   'P 1'
#
loop_
_entity.id
_entity.type
_entity.pdbx_description
1 polymer ?
#
loop_
_entity_poly.entity_id
_entity_poly.type
_entity_poly.pdbx_seq_one_letter_code
_entity_poly.pdbx_strand_id
1 'polypeptide(L)'
;MNTWKRNAGAAMLSALALLAGCGGDDDDDKPVEQPEQPAPGRPMELTILHINDHHSNLDSKKKDLKLKNAAGARVAVNADTGGFPRVTGAINALAAQSANVLKLHAGDATTGTLYFNRAGEPGEADAAMMNTVCFDAMTLGNHEFDKGDSGLKRFIELLHAGACQTPVLSANVTFAAGSALNPSRAPGMVKPAVVLKRDGQDIGLVGLTIAAKTQQSSSPDAGTVFSDETIAAQQQIDALRAQGVNKIVVMSHIGYGYDKQVIAQLSGVDVVVGGDSHTLLGPASMADYGVGSPAGAYPTVLQDKDGKRVCLVQAWEYSQVVGELKVSFDANGDVTACAGTPHVLMDGPLKVAGAAPSAADEAAIQADIQASGFLRMQTPDAQAAGVLQPFKAKVDQFSRSLVASVPQELCSRRVPGGPGSRDYSRSSAACNTLGSVSLRGGDIQQLVAQAYLDVANASYGGADISLQSGGGVRVPLLGNVTAANVIEVVPFGNMLWRLDVTGAEVKSMLEDGMQAVYGAGGSTGPYPYAGGLRWDVNAAHAQGSRVSNIEVRDQASGNWLPLDAGRSYKLFVLSFNATGGDGYKTLANVPASRRQDIGVLDADVLQAYIDKQAKDPVSGLPVLNLLPVSLYSTKTYSE
;
A
#
# COMPACT_ATOMS: atom_id res chain seq x y z
N MET A 1 -5.62 -11.41 64.62
CA MET A 1 -6.56 -10.69 65.50
C MET A 1 -7.96 -11.22 65.23
N ASN A 2 -8.67 -11.54 66.29
CA ASN A 2 -9.75 -12.52 66.37
C ASN A 2 -11.13 -11.82 66.44
N THR A 3 -12.20 -12.54 66.07
CA THR A 3 -13.64 -12.36 66.43
C THR A 3 -14.40 -11.22 65.70
N TRP A 4 -15.65 -11.32 65.24
CA TRP A 4 -16.95 -11.85 65.74
C TRP A 4 -17.85 -12.35 64.56
N LYS A 5 -18.51 -13.54 64.56
CA LYS A 5 -19.88 -13.92 65.08
C LYS A 5 -21.04 -13.02 64.58
N ARG A 6 -22.24 -13.48 64.14
CA ARG A 6 -22.98 -14.76 64.25
C ARG A 6 -24.27 -14.78 63.36
N ASN A 7 -24.74 -16.00 63.10
CA ASN A 7 -25.91 -16.58 62.39
C ASN A 7 -27.36 -16.05 62.62
N ALA A 8 -28.23 -16.49 61.68
CA ALA A 8 -29.56 -17.15 61.80
C ALA A 8 -30.67 -16.40 61.02
N GLY A 9 -31.64 -17.01 60.33
CA GLY A 9 -32.05 -18.40 60.10
C GLY A 9 -33.27 -18.40 59.16
N ALA A 10 -33.51 -19.52 58.47
CA ALA A 10 -34.59 -19.71 57.50
C ALA A 10 -35.89 -20.21 58.17
N ALA A 11 -37.05 -19.92 57.57
CA ALA A 11 -38.29 -20.65 57.77
C ALA A 11 -39.20 -20.55 56.52
N MET A 12 -39.88 -21.67 56.22
CA MET A 12 -40.64 -22.00 55.02
C MET A 12 -42.08 -22.37 55.42
N LEU A 13 -43.06 -22.13 54.52
CA LEU A 13 -44.45 -22.66 54.44
C LEU A 13 -45.41 -22.35 55.62
N SER A 14 -46.66 -21.91 55.42
CA SER A 14 -47.74 -22.65 54.75
C SER A 14 -48.97 -21.77 54.50
N ALA A 15 -49.76 -22.17 53.50
CA ALA A 15 -50.94 -21.51 52.96
C ALA A 15 -52.19 -21.53 53.85
N LEU A 16 -53.07 -20.55 53.67
CA LEU A 16 -54.49 -20.61 53.99
C LEU A 16 -55.29 -20.01 52.83
N ALA A 17 -56.09 -20.85 52.18
CA ALA A 17 -57.01 -20.51 51.11
C ALA A 17 -58.38 -20.20 51.70
N LEU A 18 -59.00 -19.09 51.27
CA LEU A 18 -60.44 -18.87 51.33
C LEU A 18 -60.89 -18.27 49.99
N LEU A 19 -61.72 -19.04 49.29
CA LEU A 19 -62.47 -18.66 48.09
C LEU A 19 -63.82 -18.07 48.52
N ALA A 20 -64.19 -16.91 47.97
CA ALA A 20 -65.48 -16.62 47.32
C ALA A 20 -65.71 -15.11 47.21
N GLY A 21 -66.03 -14.65 46.00
CA GLY A 21 -66.56 -13.31 45.75
C GLY A 21 -66.33 -12.85 44.31
N CYS A 22 -67.22 -13.24 43.39
CA CYS A 22 -67.35 -12.63 42.06
C CYS A 22 -68.07 -11.29 42.18
N GLY A 23 -67.62 -10.29 41.40
CA GLY A 23 -68.42 -9.13 40.99
C GLY A 23 -67.72 -7.78 41.22
N GLY A 24 -67.43 -7.07 40.13
CA GLY A 24 -67.06 -5.66 40.16
C GLY A 24 -66.26 -5.24 38.94
N ASP A 25 -66.86 -4.39 38.11
CA ASP A 25 -66.18 -3.53 37.12
C ASP A 25 -64.94 -2.86 37.73
N ASP A 26 -63.88 -2.70 36.94
CA ASP A 26 -62.95 -1.58 37.13
C ASP A 26 -62.25 -1.22 35.80
N ASP A 27 -62.43 0.04 35.43
CA ASP A 27 -61.67 0.78 34.42
C ASP A 27 -60.18 0.79 34.79
N ASP A 28 -59.36 0.04 34.06
CA ASP A 28 -57.90 0.11 34.14
C ASP A 28 -57.37 0.97 32.98
N ASP A 29 -57.57 2.28 33.06
CA ASP A 29 -56.94 3.27 32.19
C ASP A 29 -55.48 3.49 32.65
N LYS A 30 -54.61 2.54 32.30
CA LYS A 30 -53.15 2.71 32.47
C LYS A 30 -52.64 3.59 31.34
N PRO A 31 -51.88 4.67 31.62
CA PRO A 31 -51.24 5.45 30.58
C PRO A 31 -50.29 4.54 29.79
N VAL A 32 -50.60 4.37 28.50
CA VAL A 32 -49.65 3.80 27.55
C VAL A 32 -48.46 4.75 27.51
N GLU A 33 -47.30 4.32 28.02
CA GLU A 33 -46.03 5.02 27.78
C GLU A 33 -45.87 5.15 26.26
N GLN A 34 -46.03 6.37 25.76
CA GLN A 34 -45.72 6.68 24.38
C GLN A 34 -44.25 6.34 24.15
N PRO A 35 -43.89 5.67 23.05
CA PRO A 35 -42.50 5.54 22.66
C PRO A 35 -41.85 6.92 22.69
N GLU A 36 -40.76 7.09 23.43
CA GLU A 36 -39.99 8.34 23.41
C GLU A 36 -39.72 8.70 21.95
N GLN A 37 -40.22 9.86 21.53
CA GLN A 37 -39.88 10.39 20.20
C GLN A 37 -38.36 10.52 20.13
N PRO A 38 -37.71 10.04 19.05
CA PRO A 38 -36.28 10.25 18.86
C PRO A 38 -35.98 11.73 19.03
N ALA A 39 -34.97 12.06 19.86
CA ALA A 39 -34.55 13.44 20.04
C ALA A 39 -34.34 14.07 18.65
N PRO A 40 -34.84 15.30 18.41
CA PRO A 40 -34.72 15.94 17.11
C PRO A 40 -33.25 16.01 16.70
N GLY A 41 -32.97 15.65 15.45
CA GLY A 41 -31.62 15.67 14.91
C GLY A 41 -31.01 17.07 15.03
N ARG A 42 -29.68 17.13 15.22
CA ARG A 42 -28.94 18.38 15.44
C ARG A 42 -27.76 18.48 14.47
N PRO A 43 -27.44 19.69 13.97
CA PRO A 43 -26.26 19.89 13.15
C PRO A 43 -24.98 19.39 13.82
N MET A 44 -23.99 19.00 13.03
CA MET A 44 -22.70 18.52 13.52
C MET A 44 -21.57 18.99 12.60
N GLU A 45 -20.51 19.51 13.21
CA GLU A 45 -19.20 19.58 12.56
C GLU A 45 -18.40 18.35 12.95
N LEU A 46 -17.92 17.60 11.96
CA LEU A 46 -17.11 16.40 12.12
C LEU A 46 -15.76 16.58 11.43
N THR A 47 -14.68 16.31 12.16
CA THR A 47 -13.33 16.24 11.58
C THR A 47 -12.93 14.78 11.42
N ILE A 48 -12.59 14.38 10.20
CA ILE A 48 -12.07 13.06 9.88
C ILE A 48 -10.58 13.20 9.57
N LEU A 49 -9.76 12.58 10.40
CA LEU A 49 -8.32 12.44 10.21
C LEU A 49 -8.05 11.05 9.68
N HIS A 50 -7.38 10.94 8.54
CA HIS A 50 -7.19 9.65 7.89
C HIS A 50 -5.85 9.48 7.22
N ILE A 51 -5.47 8.20 7.10
CA ILE A 51 -4.39 7.71 6.26
C ILE A 51 -4.86 6.46 5.53
N ASN A 52 -4.12 6.07 4.50
CA ASN A 52 -4.32 4.84 3.75
C ASN A 52 -2.95 4.34 3.24
N ASP A 53 -2.84 3.06 2.94
CA ASP A 53 -1.72 2.50 2.17
C ASP A 53 -0.34 2.85 2.75
N HIS A 54 -0.17 2.74 4.06
CA HIS A 54 1.13 3.05 4.66
C HIS A 54 2.16 1.96 4.38
N HIS A 55 1.74 0.73 4.06
CA HIS A 55 2.59 -0.34 3.54
C HIS A 55 3.89 -0.54 4.34
N SER A 56 3.78 -0.55 5.66
CA SER A 56 4.93 -0.65 6.57
C SER A 56 6.03 0.40 6.38
N ASN A 57 5.72 1.56 5.78
CA ASN A 57 6.61 2.71 5.73
C ASN A 57 6.59 3.42 7.09
N LEU A 58 7.24 2.79 8.08
CA LEU A 58 7.26 3.27 9.47
C LEU A 58 8.37 4.29 9.71
N ASP A 59 9.50 4.15 9.04
CA ASP A 59 10.60 5.11 9.02
C ASP A 59 10.34 6.26 8.04
N SER A 60 11.02 7.38 8.26
CA SER A 60 11.02 8.48 7.31
C SER A 60 12.02 8.29 6.18
N LYS A 61 11.75 8.95 5.05
CA LYS A 61 12.60 8.94 3.86
C LYS A 61 13.07 10.35 3.53
N LYS A 62 14.29 10.46 2.98
CA LYS A 62 14.79 11.72 2.42
C LYS A 62 14.13 11.98 1.07
N LYS A 63 13.63 13.19 0.86
CA LYS A 63 13.05 13.63 -0.41
C LYS A 63 13.46 15.06 -0.71
N ASP A 64 13.71 15.33 -1.99
CA ASP A 64 13.93 16.69 -2.47
C ASP A 64 12.59 17.34 -2.82
N LEU A 65 12.25 18.41 -2.12
CA LEU A 65 11.13 19.30 -2.42
C LEU A 65 11.65 20.53 -3.17
N LYS A 66 10.78 21.19 -3.93
CA LYS A 66 11.11 22.41 -4.68
C LYS A 66 10.56 23.63 -3.95
N LEU A 67 11.38 24.32 -3.16
CA LEU A 67 10.95 25.44 -2.30
C LEU A 67 11.63 26.74 -2.71
N LYS A 68 10.95 27.87 -2.53
CA LYS A 68 11.53 29.19 -2.83
C LYS A 68 12.63 29.55 -1.85
N ASN A 69 13.77 29.97 -2.39
CA ASN A 69 14.87 30.59 -1.64
C ASN A 69 14.67 32.12 -1.51
N ALA A 70 15.63 32.82 -0.90
CA ALA A 70 15.53 34.28 -0.70
C ALA A 70 15.47 35.09 -2.00
N ALA A 71 15.97 34.54 -3.11
CA ALA A 71 15.87 35.14 -4.44
C ALA A 71 14.52 34.87 -5.14
N GLY A 72 13.61 34.13 -4.48
CA GLY A 72 12.31 33.74 -5.05
C GLY A 72 12.38 32.58 -6.04
N ALA A 73 13.55 31.98 -6.25
CA ALA A 73 13.72 30.84 -7.15
C ALA A 73 13.41 29.52 -6.41
N ARG A 74 12.73 28.59 -7.08
CA ARG A 74 12.54 27.23 -6.54
C ARG A 74 13.83 26.44 -6.64
N VAL A 75 14.36 26.02 -5.49
CA VAL A 75 15.56 25.19 -5.37
C VAL A 75 15.20 23.83 -4.77
N ALA A 76 16.02 22.82 -5.06
CA ALA A 76 15.90 21.51 -4.41
C ALA A 76 16.30 21.63 -2.94
N VAL A 77 15.35 21.34 -2.05
CA VAL A 77 15.52 21.29 -0.60
C VAL A 77 15.31 19.86 -0.14
N ASN A 78 16.37 19.23 0.33
CA ASN A 78 16.32 17.91 0.92
C ASN A 78 15.72 17.99 2.33
N ALA A 79 14.69 17.20 2.57
CA ALA A 79 13.97 17.12 3.85
C ALA A 79 13.68 15.67 4.22
N ASP A 80 13.40 15.41 5.50
CA ASP A 80 12.77 14.16 5.92
C ASP A 80 11.28 14.23 5.65
N THR A 81 10.72 13.18 5.06
CA THR A 81 9.30 13.07 4.70
C THR A 81 8.72 11.74 5.18
N GLY A 82 7.42 11.75 5.45
CA GLY A 82 6.70 10.59 5.99
C GLY A 82 7.26 10.07 7.32
N GLY A 83 7.03 8.78 7.56
CA GLY A 83 7.37 8.10 8.81
C GLY A 83 6.21 8.15 9.80
N PHE A 84 5.85 7.00 10.35
CA PHE A 84 4.68 6.85 11.20
C PHE A 84 4.73 7.69 12.49
N PRO A 85 5.89 7.91 13.16
CA PRO A 85 5.94 8.84 14.28
C PRO A 85 5.50 10.27 13.94
N ARG A 86 5.70 10.74 12.69
CA ARG A 86 5.15 12.04 12.25
C ARG A 86 3.64 11.97 12.02
N VAL A 87 3.15 10.86 11.47
CA VAL A 87 1.70 10.60 11.37
C VAL A 87 1.05 10.68 12.74
N THR A 88 1.62 10.02 13.76
CA THR A 88 1.15 10.08 15.14
C THR A 88 1.11 11.52 15.66
N GLY A 89 2.22 12.26 15.50
CA GLY A 89 2.30 13.66 15.93
C GLY A 89 1.29 14.57 15.21
N ALA A 90 1.10 14.39 13.90
CA ALA A 90 0.15 15.16 13.10
C ALA A 90 -1.29 14.87 13.50
N ILE A 91 -1.68 13.59 13.58
CA ILE A 91 -3.05 13.20 13.96
C ILE A 91 -3.36 13.70 15.37
N ASN A 92 -2.46 13.55 16.33
CA ASN A 92 -2.69 14.03 17.69
C ASN A 92 -2.81 15.56 17.76
N ALA A 93 -1.95 16.29 17.04
CA ALA A 93 -2.01 17.75 16.99
C ALA A 93 -3.26 18.30 16.29
N LEU A 94 -3.75 17.63 15.24
CA LEU A 94 -4.97 18.01 14.53
C LEU A 94 -6.21 17.61 15.34
N ALA A 95 -6.22 16.43 15.97
CA ALA A 95 -7.34 15.97 16.79
C ALA A 95 -7.62 16.91 17.96
N ALA A 96 -6.56 17.48 18.58
CA ALA A 96 -6.70 18.43 19.67
C ALA A 96 -7.41 19.75 19.28
N GLN A 97 -7.60 20.02 17.99
CA GLN A 97 -8.21 21.26 17.48
C GLN A 97 -9.72 21.13 17.21
N SER A 98 -10.31 19.95 17.39
CA SER A 98 -11.71 19.67 17.05
C SER A 98 -12.40 18.86 18.14
N ALA A 99 -13.68 19.14 18.40
CA ALA A 99 -14.46 18.43 19.41
C ALA A 99 -14.90 17.03 18.94
N ASN A 100 -15.30 16.92 17.67
CA ASN A 100 -15.79 15.67 17.08
C ASN A 100 -14.76 15.17 16.07
N VAL A 101 -13.96 14.18 16.47
CA VAL A 101 -12.88 13.65 15.63
C VAL A 101 -13.08 12.16 15.39
N LEU A 102 -12.95 11.73 14.14
CA LEU A 102 -12.71 10.34 13.77
C LEU A 102 -11.29 10.18 13.25
N LYS A 103 -10.56 9.17 13.74
CA LYS A 103 -9.25 8.76 13.24
C LYS A 103 -9.39 7.46 12.48
N LEU A 104 -9.21 7.47 11.16
CA LEU A 104 -9.53 6.32 10.29
C LEU A 104 -8.30 5.84 9.50
N HIS A 105 -8.18 4.52 9.33
CA HIS A 105 -7.18 3.91 8.45
C HIS A 105 -7.88 3.16 7.31
N ALA A 106 -7.70 3.58 6.06
CA ALA A 106 -8.41 3.00 4.92
C ALA A 106 -7.65 1.81 4.28
N GLY A 107 -7.18 0.85 5.07
CA GLY A 107 -6.55 -0.39 4.57
C GLY A 107 -5.10 -0.26 4.09
N ASP A 108 -4.50 -1.42 3.77
CA ASP A 108 -3.09 -1.63 3.41
C ASP A 108 -2.13 -1.01 4.41
N ALA A 109 -2.29 -1.47 5.66
CA ALA A 109 -1.35 -1.15 6.72
C ALA A 109 -0.03 -1.91 6.51
N THR A 110 -0.16 -3.19 6.20
CA THR A 110 0.95 -4.13 6.16
C THR A 110 1.56 -4.25 4.78
N THR A 111 2.72 -4.93 4.71
CA THR A 111 3.50 -5.26 3.49
C THR A 111 4.15 -4.04 2.82
N GLY A 112 5.41 -4.14 2.39
CA GLY A 112 6.07 -3.08 1.63
C GLY A 112 7.46 -2.66 2.14
N THR A 113 7.82 -3.00 3.38
CA THR A 113 9.20 -2.85 3.88
C THR A 113 9.62 -4.02 4.76
N LEU A 114 10.90 -4.06 5.13
CA LEU A 114 11.42 -5.03 6.10
C LEU A 114 10.70 -5.00 7.46
N TYR A 115 10.01 -3.91 7.81
CA TYR A 115 9.23 -3.85 9.04
C TYR A 115 8.16 -4.92 9.11
N PHE A 116 7.48 -5.19 7.99
CA PHE A 116 6.45 -6.21 7.94
C PHE A 116 7.02 -7.60 8.24
N ASN A 117 8.05 -8.02 7.49
CA ASN A 117 8.49 -9.43 7.48
C ASN A 117 9.69 -9.74 8.39
N ARG A 118 10.39 -8.72 8.93
CA ARG A 118 11.69 -8.87 9.61
C ARG A 118 11.82 -8.10 10.92
N ALA A 119 10.80 -7.36 11.35
CA ALA A 119 10.80 -6.68 12.64
C ALA A 119 10.06 -7.43 13.75
N GLY A 120 10.08 -8.75 13.76
CA GLY A 120 9.31 -9.55 14.74
C GLY A 120 8.30 -10.42 14.03
N GLU A 121 7.10 -10.53 14.59
CA GLU A 121 6.02 -11.22 13.91
C GLU A 121 5.48 -10.40 12.72
N PRO A 122 4.99 -11.04 11.65
CA PRO A 122 4.41 -10.33 10.51
C PRO A 122 3.34 -9.31 10.92
N GLY A 123 3.59 -8.03 10.64
CA GLY A 123 2.68 -6.93 10.98
C GLY A 123 2.76 -6.41 12.42
N GLU A 124 3.65 -6.94 13.27
CA GLU A 124 3.79 -6.52 14.68
C GLU A 124 4.19 -5.05 14.81
N ALA A 125 5.16 -4.62 14.00
CA ALA A 125 5.62 -3.23 14.01
C ALA A 125 4.51 -2.28 13.54
N ASP A 126 3.75 -2.67 12.52
CA ASP A 126 2.63 -1.88 11.97
C ASP A 126 1.52 -1.73 13.02
N ALA A 127 1.10 -2.83 13.64
CA ALA A 127 0.09 -2.82 14.70
C ALA A 127 0.53 -1.97 15.91
N ALA A 128 1.80 -2.10 16.32
CA ALA A 128 2.35 -1.29 17.41
C ALA A 128 2.32 0.21 17.08
N MET A 129 2.68 0.59 15.86
CA MET A 129 2.64 1.99 15.43
C MET A 129 1.21 2.52 15.28
N MET A 130 0.28 1.75 14.72
CA MET A 130 -1.13 2.11 14.65
C MET A 130 -1.73 2.36 16.04
N ASN A 131 -1.33 1.57 17.04
CA ASN A 131 -1.75 1.75 18.43
C ASN A 131 -1.20 3.02 19.11
N THR A 132 -0.23 3.72 18.50
CA THR A 132 0.18 5.06 18.98
C THR A 132 -0.83 6.16 18.62
N VAL A 133 -1.71 5.90 17.64
CA VAL A 133 -2.77 6.82 17.21
C VAL A 133 -4.10 6.52 17.91
N CYS A 134 -4.35 5.24 18.22
CA CYS A 134 -5.67 4.69 18.54
C CYS A 134 -6.71 5.08 17.50
N PHE A 135 -6.66 4.42 16.32
CA PHE A 135 -7.67 4.61 15.29
C PHE A 135 -9.04 4.17 15.77
N ASP A 136 -10.07 4.93 15.38
CA ASP A 136 -11.47 4.62 15.65
C ASP A 136 -11.97 3.41 14.83
N ALA A 137 -11.37 3.20 13.66
CA ALA A 137 -11.56 2.01 12.84
C ALA A 137 -10.45 1.89 11.78
N MET A 138 -10.28 0.68 11.28
CA MET A 138 -9.54 0.34 10.07
C MET A 138 -10.46 -0.46 9.13
N THR A 139 -10.44 -0.21 7.82
CA THR A 139 -11.00 -1.16 6.83
C THR A 139 -9.91 -2.09 6.33
N LEU A 140 -10.25 -3.32 5.94
CA LEU A 140 -9.32 -4.24 5.32
C LEU A 140 -8.97 -3.79 3.89
N GLY A 141 -7.69 -3.72 3.58
CA GLY A 141 -7.18 -3.65 2.21
C GLY A 141 -6.85 -5.01 1.63
N ASN A 142 -6.27 -5.01 0.43
CA ASN A 142 -5.93 -6.27 -0.23
C ASN A 142 -4.69 -6.94 0.37
N HIS A 143 -3.73 -6.16 0.86
CA HIS A 143 -2.46 -6.69 1.38
C HIS A 143 -2.56 -7.30 2.78
N GLU A 144 -3.63 -6.99 3.50
CA GLU A 144 -3.96 -7.66 4.76
C GLU A 144 -4.10 -9.19 4.58
N PHE A 145 -4.38 -9.67 3.37
CA PHE A 145 -4.54 -11.10 3.05
C PHE A 145 -3.25 -11.77 2.52
N ASP A 146 -2.11 -11.08 2.45
CA ASP A 146 -0.88 -11.62 1.83
C ASP A 146 -0.30 -12.84 2.56
N LYS A 147 -0.68 -13.01 3.83
CA LYS A 147 -0.33 -14.17 4.66
C LYS A 147 -1.54 -15.07 4.96
N GLY A 148 -2.58 -14.97 4.14
CA GLY A 148 -3.85 -15.68 4.30
C GLY A 148 -4.63 -15.24 5.54
N ASP A 149 -5.76 -15.90 5.76
CA ASP A 149 -6.70 -15.49 6.80
C ASP A 149 -6.11 -15.67 8.20
N SER A 150 -5.23 -16.67 8.36
CA SER A 150 -4.52 -16.91 9.63
C SER A 150 -3.50 -15.80 9.92
N GLY A 151 -2.81 -15.30 8.89
CA GLY A 151 -1.90 -14.16 9.01
C GLY A 151 -2.65 -12.87 9.35
N LEU A 152 -3.77 -12.62 8.67
CA LEU A 152 -4.65 -11.49 8.96
C LEU A 152 -5.19 -11.56 10.40
N LYS A 153 -5.69 -12.71 10.84
CA LYS A 153 -6.11 -12.91 12.23
C LYS A 153 -5.00 -12.53 13.20
N ARG A 154 -3.77 -12.97 12.92
CA ARG A 154 -2.63 -12.67 13.80
C ARG A 154 -2.33 -11.18 13.85
N PHE A 155 -2.38 -10.47 12.72
CA PHE A 155 -2.25 -9.02 12.69
C PHE A 155 -3.33 -8.32 13.53
N ILE A 156 -4.60 -8.75 13.42
CA ILE A 156 -5.71 -8.19 14.21
C ILE A 156 -5.47 -8.41 15.72
N GLU A 157 -4.97 -9.58 16.14
CA GLU A 157 -4.62 -9.83 17.54
C GLU A 157 -3.53 -8.89 18.05
N LEU A 158 -2.51 -8.61 17.24
CA LEU A 158 -1.44 -7.66 17.58
C LEU A 158 -1.99 -6.24 17.69
N LEU A 159 -2.90 -5.86 16.78
CA LEU A 159 -3.59 -4.57 16.83
C LEU A 159 -4.48 -4.45 18.08
N HIS A 160 -5.08 -5.55 18.53
CA HIS A 160 -5.95 -5.60 19.72
C HIS A 160 -5.22 -5.89 21.04
N ALA A 161 -3.90 -6.06 21.03
CA ALA A 161 -3.12 -6.40 22.23
C ALA A 161 -3.11 -5.27 23.28
N GLY A 162 -3.43 -4.03 22.88
CA GLY A 162 -3.45 -2.84 23.74
C GLY A 162 -4.85 -2.27 23.97
N ALA A 163 -4.90 -1.06 24.55
CA ALA A 163 -6.15 -0.41 24.96
C ALA A 163 -6.99 0.15 23.79
N CYS A 164 -6.38 0.44 22.63
CA CYS A 164 -7.11 1.05 21.51
C CYS A 164 -8.16 0.10 20.90
N GLN A 165 -7.84 -1.20 20.83
CA GLN A 165 -8.70 -2.26 20.24
C GLN A 165 -9.39 -1.86 18.93
N THR A 166 -8.63 -1.24 18.01
CA THR A 166 -9.11 -0.68 16.74
C THR A 166 -10.02 -1.66 15.99
N PRO A 167 -11.32 -1.37 15.83
CA PRO A 167 -12.23 -2.22 15.05
C PRO A 167 -11.75 -2.36 13.61
N VAL A 168 -11.83 -3.59 13.09
CA VAL A 168 -11.45 -3.91 11.70
C VAL A 168 -12.71 -4.22 10.89
N LEU A 169 -12.88 -3.52 9.77
CA LEU A 169 -14.11 -3.49 9.01
C LEU A 169 -13.95 -4.07 7.60
N SER A 170 -14.94 -4.84 7.15
CA SER A 170 -15.18 -5.14 5.74
C SER A 170 -16.56 -5.78 5.57
N ALA A 171 -17.43 -5.12 4.81
CA ALA A 171 -18.82 -5.54 4.59
C ALA A 171 -18.94 -6.62 3.53
N ASN A 172 -17.99 -6.70 2.61
CA ASN A 172 -18.05 -7.56 1.44
C ASN A 172 -17.14 -8.80 1.54
N VAL A 173 -16.67 -9.15 2.74
CA VAL A 173 -15.84 -10.35 2.96
C VAL A 173 -16.61 -11.38 3.77
N THR A 174 -16.65 -12.62 3.28
CA THR A 174 -17.19 -13.77 3.99
C THR A 174 -16.14 -14.87 4.10
N PHE A 175 -15.79 -15.23 5.33
CA PHE A 175 -14.79 -16.27 5.62
C PHE A 175 -15.41 -17.67 5.61
N ALA A 176 -14.74 -18.63 4.95
CA ALA A 176 -15.18 -20.03 4.92
C ALA A 176 -15.27 -20.66 6.33
N ALA A 177 -16.04 -21.73 6.51
CA ALA A 177 -16.18 -22.43 7.80
C ALA A 177 -14.85 -22.96 8.39
N GLY A 178 -13.87 -23.24 7.53
CA GLY A 178 -12.53 -23.66 7.91
C GLY A 178 -11.56 -22.52 8.23
N SER A 179 -11.88 -21.29 7.82
CA SER A 179 -11.00 -20.12 8.01
C SER A 179 -10.81 -19.79 9.49
N ALA A 180 -9.60 -19.34 9.85
CA ALA A 180 -9.30 -18.85 11.18
C ALA A 180 -10.15 -17.63 11.57
N LEU A 181 -10.61 -16.86 10.58
CA LEU A 181 -11.43 -15.64 10.75
C LEU A 181 -12.94 -15.90 10.61
N ASN A 182 -13.37 -17.16 10.48
CA ASN A 182 -14.80 -17.44 10.49
C ASN A 182 -15.44 -16.91 11.79
N PRO A 183 -16.59 -16.19 11.73
CA PRO A 183 -17.23 -15.65 12.92
C PRO A 183 -17.57 -16.68 14.00
N SER A 184 -17.76 -17.96 13.65
CA SER A 184 -17.99 -19.04 14.63
C SER A 184 -16.72 -19.41 15.43
N ARG A 185 -15.54 -19.02 14.95
CA ARG A 185 -14.22 -19.28 15.57
C ARG A 185 -13.59 -18.01 16.14
N ALA A 186 -13.82 -16.88 15.49
CA ALA A 186 -13.23 -15.58 15.77
C ALA A 186 -14.31 -14.47 15.78
N PRO A 187 -15.29 -14.54 16.70
CA PRO A 187 -16.44 -13.64 16.68
C PRO A 187 -16.01 -12.18 16.81
N GLY A 188 -16.47 -11.35 15.87
CA GLY A 188 -16.28 -9.90 15.91
C GLY A 188 -14.87 -9.41 15.57
N MET A 189 -13.96 -10.28 15.09
CA MET A 189 -12.63 -9.86 14.64
C MET A 189 -12.67 -8.97 13.40
N VAL A 190 -13.54 -9.30 12.44
CA VAL A 190 -13.86 -8.46 11.28
C VAL A 190 -15.37 -8.23 11.29
N LYS A 191 -15.78 -6.97 11.22
CA LYS A 191 -17.20 -6.57 11.23
C LYS A 191 -17.55 -5.89 9.91
N PRO A 192 -18.80 -5.97 9.42
CA PRO A 192 -19.19 -5.23 8.23
C PRO A 192 -19.24 -3.72 8.48
N ALA A 193 -19.68 -3.33 9.68
CA ALA A 193 -19.86 -1.96 10.10
C ALA A 193 -19.78 -1.81 11.62
N VAL A 194 -19.61 -0.57 12.09
CA VAL A 194 -19.72 -0.16 13.51
C VAL A 194 -20.45 1.17 13.62
N VAL A 195 -21.03 1.45 14.80
CA VAL A 195 -21.61 2.76 15.13
C VAL A 195 -20.77 3.39 16.23
N LEU A 196 -20.31 4.62 16.01
CA LEU A 196 -19.56 5.41 16.97
C LEU A 196 -20.34 6.64 17.38
N LYS A 197 -20.21 7.06 18.64
CA LYS A 197 -20.84 8.29 19.15
C LYS A 197 -19.85 9.44 19.16
N ARG A 198 -20.28 10.62 18.69
CA ARG A 198 -19.61 11.91 18.89
C ARG A 198 -20.65 12.95 19.29
N ASP A 199 -20.40 13.64 20.39
CA ASP A 199 -21.32 14.63 20.96
C ASP A 199 -22.78 14.10 21.04
N GLY A 200 -22.90 12.86 21.53
CA GLY A 200 -24.16 12.13 21.69
C GLY A 200 -24.81 11.60 20.40
N GLN A 201 -24.31 11.94 19.21
CA GLN A 201 -24.89 11.53 17.93
C GLN A 201 -24.18 10.29 17.36
N ASP A 202 -24.95 9.39 16.75
CA ASP A 202 -24.46 8.17 16.12
C ASP A 202 -23.93 8.43 14.71
N ILE A 203 -22.76 7.85 14.42
CA ILE A 203 -22.09 7.88 13.11
C ILE A 203 -21.80 6.42 12.74
N GLY A 204 -22.32 5.98 11.59
CA GLY A 204 -22.10 4.65 11.06
C GLY A 204 -20.84 4.60 10.21
N LEU A 205 -19.97 3.62 10.46
CA LEU A 205 -18.80 3.33 9.64
C LEU A 205 -18.99 1.97 8.95
N VAL A 206 -18.90 1.93 7.63
CA VAL A 206 -18.99 0.71 6.81
C VAL A 206 -17.65 0.44 6.16
N GLY A 207 -17.12 -0.79 6.24
CA GLY A 207 -15.86 -1.16 5.58
C GLY A 207 -16.07 -1.77 4.20
N LEU A 208 -15.16 -1.55 3.25
CA LEU A 208 -15.11 -2.23 1.96
C LEU A 208 -13.67 -2.62 1.59
N THR A 209 -13.55 -3.76 0.90
CA THR A 209 -12.28 -4.30 0.40
C THR A 209 -12.43 -4.64 -1.08
N ILE A 210 -11.45 -4.29 -1.92
CA ILE A 210 -11.48 -4.59 -3.36
C ILE A 210 -11.59 -6.10 -3.62
N ALA A 211 -12.69 -6.55 -4.23
CA ALA A 211 -12.98 -7.97 -4.33
C ALA A 211 -12.04 -8.68 -5.30
N ALA A 212 -12.05 -8.27 -6.57
CA ALA A 212 -11.33 -8.95 -7.64
C ALA A 212 -9.81 -8.92 -7.43
N LYS A 213 -9.24 -7.77 -7.05
CA LYS A 213 -7.81 -7.62 -6.81
C LYS A 213 -7.34 -8.50 -5.64
N THR A 214 -8.03 -8.46 -4.51
CA THR A 214 -7.65 -9.27 -3.33
C THR A 214 -7.70 -10.76 -3.64
N GLN A 215 -8.76 -11.23 -4.31
CA GLN A 215 -8.92 -12.64 -4.66
C GLN A 215 -7.82 -13.17 -5.61
N GLN A 216 -7.27 -12.30 -6.47
CA GLN A 216 -6.37 -12.69 -7.56
C GLN A 216 -4.89 -12.41 -7.28
N SER A 217 -4.59 -11.46 -6.40
CA SER A 217 -3.24 -10.92 -6.20
C SER A 217 -2.73 -10.95 -4.76
N SER A 218 -3.61 -11.26 -3.81
CA SER A 218 -3.18 -11.58 -2.45
C SER A 218 -3.26 -13.09 -2.22
N SER A 219 -3.38 -13.53 -0.97
CA SER A 219 -3.41 -14.96 -0.61
C SER A 219 -4.55 -15.32 0.37
N PRO A 220 -5.80 -14.83 0.22
CA PRO A 220 -6.90 -15.24 1.09
C PRO A 220 -7.09 -16.77 1.06
N ASP A 221 -7.51 -17.35 2.18
CA ASP A 221 -7.68 -18.80 2.28
C ASP A 221 -8.76 -19.30 1.29
N ALA A 222 -8.62 -20.55 0.85
CA ALA A 222 -9.58 -21.16 -0.06
C ALA A 222 -11.01 -21.11 0.52
N GLY A 223 -11.93 -20.52 -0.25
CA GLY A 223 -13.34 -20.35 0.13
C GLY A 223 -13.66 -19.06 0.88
N THR A 224 -12.68 -18.20 1.16
CA THR A 224 -12.95 -16.81 1.52
C THR A 224 -13.47 -16.08 0.28
N VAL A 225 -14.65 -15.48 0.40
CA VAL A 225 -15.40 -14.89 -0.71
C VAL A 225 -15.49 -13.39 -0.52
N PHE A 226 -15.24 -12.67 -1.61
CA PHE A 226 -15.45 -11.23 -1.70
C PHE A 226 -16.68 -10.97 -2.57
N SER A 227 -17.75 -10.44 -1.99
CA SER A 227 -18.97 -10.07 -2.73
C SER A 227 -18.82 -8.70 -3.39
N ASP A 228 -19.77 -8.37 -4.26
CA ASP A 228 -19.85 -7.06 -4.91
C ASP A 228 -19.84 -5.92 -3.88
N GLU A 229 -18.97 -4.94 -4.10
CA GLU A 229 -18.71 -3.85 -3.17
C GLU A 229 -19.92 -2.92 -3.05
N THR A 230 -20.62 -2.65 -4.14
CA THR A 230 -21.78 -1.75 -4.18
C THR A 230 -22.96 -2.37 -3.44
N ILE A 231 -23.27 -3.64 -3.70
CA ILE A 231 -24.36 -4.36 -3.05
C ILE A 231 -24.09 -4.47 -1.55
N ALA A 232 -22.88 -4.86 -1.15
CA ALA A 232 -22.53 -5.00 0.26
C ALA A 232 -22.58 -3.67 1.01
N ALA A 233 -22.07 -2.59 0.40
CA ALA A 233 -22.15 -1.25 0.97
C ALA A 233 -23.60 -0.82 1.18
N GLN A 234 -24.45 -0.91 0.15
CA GLN A 234 -25.85 -0.48 0.26
C GLN A 234 -26.59 -1.24 1.35
N GLN A 235 -26.40 -2.56 1.46
CA GLN A 235 -27.02 -3.37 2.50
C GLN A 235 -26.66 -2.89 3.92
N GLN A 236 -25.39 -2.52 4.16
CA GLN A 236 -24.97 -2.02 5.46
C GLN A 236 -25.44 -0.59 5.72
N ILE A 237 -25.45 0.27 4.70
CA ILE A 237 -26.01 1.63 4.80
C ILE A 237 -27.49 1.55 5.19
N ASP A 238 -28.28 0.72 4.50
CA ASP A 238 -29.70 0.51 4.78
C ASP A 238 -29.92 -0.03 6.21
N ALA A 239 -29.11 -1.01 6.62
CA ALA A 239 -29.19 -1.59 7.96
C ALA A 239 -28.88 -0.56 9.07
N LEU A 240 -27.94 0.35 8.85
CA LEU A 240 -27.61 1.43 9.79
C LEU A 240 -28.70 2.51 9.81
N ARG A 241 -29.23 2.90 8.64
CA ARG A 241 -30.33 3.87 8.53
C ARG A 241 -31.60 3.36 9.21
N ALA A 242 -31.89 2.06 9.11
CA ALA A 242 -32.99 1.41 9.82
C ALA A 242 -32.83 1.45 11.35
N GLN A 243 -31.60 1.62 11.87
CA GLN A 243 -31.31 1.82 13.30
C GLN A 243 -31.38 3.30 13.72
N GLY A 244 -31.76 4.20 12.80
CA GLY A 244 -31.82 5.65 13.05
C GLY A 244 -30.47 6.37 12.89
N VAL A 245 -29.41 5.68 12.45
CA VAL A 245 -28.12 6.31 12.17
C VAL A 245 -28.24 7.14 10.90
N ASN A 246 -28.02 8.45 11.01
CA ASN A 246 -28.23 9.38 9.90
C ASN A 246 -26.96 10.01 9.29
N LYS A 247 -25.77 9.62 9.78
CA LYS A 247 -24.47 10.03 9.24
C LYS A 247 -23.66 8.79 8.95
N ILE A 248 -23.29 8.57 7.69
CA ILE A 248 -22.67 7.34 7.22
C ILE A 248 -21.34 7.64 6.50
N VAL A 249 -20.27 7.07 7.02
CA VAL A 249 -18.94 7.08 6.41
C VAL A 249 -18.64 5.68 5.88
N VAL A 250 -18.31 5.58 4.60
CA VAL A 250 -17.77 4.36 4.00
C VAL A 250 -16.25 4.45 4.00
N MET A 251 -15.61 3.52 4.72
CA MET A 251 -14.17 3.31 4.70
C MET A 251 -13.86 2.31 3.59
N SER A 252 -13.31 2.79 2.48
CA SER A 252 -13.21 2.04 1.24
C SER A 252 -11.77 1.75 0.87
N HIS A 253 -11.47 0.49 0.57
CA HIS A 253 -10.20 0.10 -0.03
C HIS A 253 -10.43 -0.51 -1.41
N ILE A 254 -11.08 0.26 -2.29
CA ILE A 254 -11.47 -0.19 -3.64
C ILE A 254 -10.86 0.66 -4.77
N GLY A 255 -10.14 1.71 -4.43
CA GLY A 255 -9.47 2.62 -5.36
C GLY A 255 -10.33 3.80 -5.77
N TYR A 256 -9.73 4.99 -5.81
CA TYR A 256 -10.39 6.28 -6.07
C TYR A 256 -11.23 6.31 -7.35
N GLY A 257 -10.75 5.65 -8.40
CA GLY A 257 -11.48 5.55 -9.67
C GLY A 257 -12.78 4.76 -9.55
N TYR A 258 -12.77 3.69 -8.76
CA TYR A 258 -13.92 2.81 -8.55
C TYR A 258 -14.84 3.37 -7.46
N ASP A 259 -14.31 3.99 -6.40
CA ASP A 259 -15.08 4.75 -5.41
C ASP A 259 -16.04 5.73 -6.07
N LYS A 260 -15.57 6.52 -7.06
CA LYS A 260 -16.43 7.44 -7.82
C LYS A 260 -17.60 6.75 -8.53
N GLN A 261 -17.40 5.53 -9.01
CA GLN A 261 -18.43 4.76 -9.71
C GLN A 261 -19.44 4.15 -8.73
N VAL A 262 -18.94 3.65 -7.59
CA VAL A 262 -19.77 3.06 -6.53
C VAL A 262 -20.63 4.13 -5.85
N ILE A 263 -20.05 5.29 -5.51
CA ILE A 263 -20.78 6.39 -4.86
C ILE A 263 -22.06 6.78 -5.62
N ALA A 264 -21.97 6.89 -6.95
CA ALA A 264 -23.12 7.25 -7.79
C ALA A 264 -24.25 6.20 -7.81
N GLN A 265 -23.99 5.00 -7.29
CA GLN A 265 -24.95 3.90 -7.21
C GLN A 265 -25.51 3.69 -5.81
N LEU A 266 -24.91 4.31 -4.79
CA LEU A 266 -25.33 4.21 -3.39
C LEU A 266 -26.35 5.29 -3.05
N SER A 267 -27.19 5.00 -2.07
CA SER A 267 -28.14 5.93 -1.43
C SER A 267 -27.80 6.05 0.05
N GLY A 268 -27.68 7.28 0.56
CA GLY A 268 -27.52 7.55 2.00
C GLY A 268 -26.09 7.44 2.53
N VAL A 269 -25.09 7.45 1.64
CA VAL A 269 -23.67 7.64 1.99
C VAL A 269 -23.35 9.14 2.06
N ASP A 270 -22.56 9.56 3.05
CA ASP A 270 -22.23 10.98 3.24
C ASP A 270 -20.75 11.29 2.96
N VAL A 271 -19.87 10.37 3.37
CA VAL A 271 -18.42 10.49 3.20
C VAL A 271 -17.84 9.16 2.76
N VAL A 272 -16.87 9.19 1.85
CA VAL A 272 -16.03 8.03 1.52
C VAL A 272 -14.56 8.36 1.80
N VAL A 273 -13.93 7.50 2.62
CA VAL A 273 -12.49 7.57 2.94
C VAL A 273 -11.81 6.39 2.25
N GLY A 274 -11.13 6.68 1.14
CA GLY A 274 -10.59 5.71 0.19
C GLY A 274 -9.13 5.29 0.45
N GLY A 275 -8.72 4.19 -0.19
CA GLY A 275 -7.38 3.60 -0.23
C GLY A 275 -7.09 2.90 -1.57
N ASP A 276 -6.17 1.93 -1.60
CA ASP A 276 -5.79 1.02 -2.70
C ASP A 276 -5.01 1.68 -3.84
N SER A 277 -5.56 2.75 -4.41
CA SER A 277 -5.06 3.35 -5.65
C SER A 277 -3.89 4.33 -5.47
N HIS A 278 -3.41 4.48 -4.23
CA HIS A 278 -2.36 5.45 -3.85
C HIS A 278 -2.63 6.86 -4.39
N THR A 279 -3.89 7.32 -4.40
CA THR A 279 -4.22 8.57 -5.08
C THR A 279 -3.82 9.78 -4.23
N LEU A 280 -2.90 10.59 -4.77
CA LEU A 280 -2.66 11.94 -4.27
C LEU A 280 -3.81 12.87 -4.67
N LEU A 281 -4.53 13.40 -3.68
CA LEU A 281 -5.53 14.44 -3.86
C LEU A 281 -5.02 15.75 -3.25
N GLY A 282 -5.36 16.89 -3.87
CA GLY A 282 -4.90 18.19 -3.40
C GLY A 282 -4.89 19.26 -4.50
N PRO A 283 -4.37 20.46 -4.22
CA PRO A 283 -4.24 21.53 -5.21
C PRO A 283 -3.16 21.20 -6.24
N ALA A 284 -3.38 21.58 -7.50
CA ALA A 284 -2.42 21.37 -8.59
C ALA A 284 -1.02 21.96 -8.31
N SER A 285 -0.94 22.97 -7.44
CA SER A 285 0.33 23.57 -7.00
C SER A 285 1.28 22.57 -6.34
N MET A 286 0.83 21.42 -5.83
CA MET A 286 1.70 20.36 -5.29
C MET A 286 2.82 19.93 -6.26
N ALA A 287 2.58 19.99 -7.57
CA ALA A 287 3.58 19.68 -8.58
C ALA A 287 4.75 20.69 -8.57
N ASP A 288 4.45 21.97 -8.34
CA ASP A 288 5.45 23.03 -8.26
C ASP A 288 6.38 22.83 -7.06
N TYR A 289 5.88 22.22 -5.99
CA TYR A 289 6.65 21.89 -4.77
C TYR A 289 7.41 20.56 -4.87
N GLY A 290 7.30 19.83 -5.98
CA GLY A 290 7.94 18.53 -6.14
C GLY A 290 7.32 17.43 -5.27
N VAL A 291 6.09 17.61 -4.80
CA VAL A 291 5.38 16.59 -4.02
C VAL A 291 4.90 15.46 -4.94
N GLY A 292 4.19 15.82 -6.00
CA GLY A 292 3.53 14.91 -6.93
C GLY A 292 2.48 15.66 -7.76
N SER A 293 1.83 14.99 -8.70
CA SER A 293 0.73 15.56 -9.48
C SER A 293 -0.59 15.01 -8.95
N PRO A 294 -1.44 15.80 -8.28
CA PRO A 294 -2.70 15.31 -7.75
C PRO A 294 -3.65 14.85 -8.87
N ALA A 295 -4.36 13.74 -8.66
CA ALA A 295 -5.34 13.22 -9.60
C ALA A 295 -6.73 13.88 -9.47
N GLY A 296 -6.95 14.64 -8.39
CA GLY A 296 -8.21 15.31 -8.10
C GLY A 296 -8.10 16.27 -6.92
N ALA A 297 -9.17 17.03 -6.70
CA ALA A 297 -9.27 17.93 -5.56
C ALA A 297 -9.41 17.16 -4.23
N TYR A 298 -8.98 17.79 -3.14
CA TYR A 298 -9.22 17.30 -1.78
C TYR A 298 -10.19 18.25 -1.04
N PRO A 299 -11.37 17.78 -0.59
CA PRO A 299 -12.02 16.54 -1.02
C PRO A 299 -12.48 16.61 -2.48
N THR A 300 -12.74 15.45 -3.09
CA THR A 300 -13.53 15.37 -4.31
C THR A 300 -15.01 15.35 -3.91
N VAL A 301 -15.78 16.34 -4.37
CA VAL A 301 -17.22 16.44 -4.07
C VAL A 301 -18.02 15.77 -5.19
N LEU A 302 -18.86 14.82 -4.81
CA LEU A 302 -19.68 14.00 -5.70
C LEU A 302 -21.15 14.04 -5.25
N GLN A 303 -22.00 13.31 -5.97
CA GLN A 303 -23.37 13.05 -5.57
C GLN A 303 -23.62 11.54 -5.51
N ASP A 304 -24.44 11.12 -4.55
CA ASP A 304 -24.99 9.77 -4.48
C ASP A 304 -26.13 9.59 -5.49
N LYS A 305 -26.74 8.41 -5.51
CA LYS A 305 -27.86 8.06 -6.40
C LYS A 305 -29.08 8.96 -6.23
N ASP A 306 -29.28 9.53 -5.05
CA ASP A 306 -30.41 10.40 -4.71
C ASP A 306 -30.08 11.90 -4.91
N GLY A 307 -28.90 12.20 -5.46
CA GLY A 307 -28.44 13.56 -5.70
C GLY A 307 -27.90 14.28 -4.47
N LYS A 308 -27.72 13.57 -3.33
CA LYS A 308 -27.15 14.13 -2.10
C LYS A 308 -25.64 14.26 -2.22
N ARG A 309 -25.07 15.26 -1.56
CA ARG A 309 -23.63 15.53 -1.59
C ARG A 309 -22.85 14.42 -0.86
N VAL A 310 -21.78 13.95 -1.50
CA VAL A 310 -20.82 13.00 -0.92
C VAL A 310 -19.41 13.57 -1.02
N CYS A 311 -18.62 13.41 0.04
CA CYS A 311 -17.23 13.85 0.08
C CYS A 311 -16.28 12.66 0.02
N LEU A 312 -15.53 12.54 -1.08
CA LEU A 312 -14.53 11.48 -1.29
C LEU A 312 -13.12 12.02 -1.01
N VAL A 313 -12.37 11.30 -0.18
CA VAL A 313 -10.97 11.62 0.16
C VAL A 313 -10.07 10.39 0.07
N GLN A 314 -8.80 10.63 -0.23
CA GLN A 314 -7.68 9.69 -0.08
C GLN A 314 -6.45 10.51 0.32
N ALA A 315 -5.52 9.92 1.07
CA ALA A 315 -4.34 10.54 1.65
C ALA A 315 -3.05 9.91 1.09
N TRP A 316 -2.98 9.78 -0.25
CA TRP A 316 -1.82 9.28 -0.97
C TRP A 316 -1.33 7.91 -0.48
N GLU A 317 -0.09 7.76 -0.01
CA GLU A 317 0.52 6.49 0.39
C GLU A 317 1.73 6.68 1.33
N TYR A 318 2.22 5.57 1.91
CA TYR A 318 3.53 5.44 2.56
C TYR A 318 3.79 6.42 3.71
N SER A 319 2.75 6.67 4.52
CA SER A 319 2.79 7.58 5.67
C SER A 319 3.23 9.02 5.34
N GLN A 320 3.18 9.42 4.07
CA GLN A 320 3.62 10.76 3.62
C GLN A 320 2.57 11.85 3.91
N VAL A 321 1.29 11.49 3.99
CA VAL A 321 0.18 12.44 4.12
C VAL A 321 -0.75 12.01 5.25
N VAL A 322 -1.22 13.00 6.01
CA VAL A 322 -2.40 12.86 6.88
C VAL A 322 -3.50 13.73 6.28
N GLY A 323 -4.60 13.10 5.88
CA GLY A 323 -5.78 13.83 5.42
C GLY A 323 -6.57 14.40 6.59
N GLU A 324 -6.90 15.69 6.54
CA GLU A 324 -7.86 16.35 7.45
C GLU A 324 -9.08 16.78 6.64
N LEU A 325 -10.21 16.12 6.83
CA LEU A 325 -11.49 16.48 6.22
C LEU A 325 -12.43 17.04 7.29
N LYS A 326 -12.98 18.23 7.05
CA LYS A 326 -14.05 18.81 7.87
C LYS A 326 -15.37 18.69 7.12
N VAL A 327 -16.40 18.18 7.79
CA VAL A 327 -17.72 17.90 7.23
C VAL A 327 -18.78 18.54 8.12
N SER A 328 -19.62 19.36 7.50
CA SER A 328 -20.74 20.04 8.15
C SER A 328 -22.04 19.31 7.81
N PHE A 329 -22.70 18.75 8.81
CA PHE A 329 -23.99 18.07 8.70
C PHE A 329 -25.12 18.97 9.19
N ASP A 330 -26.27 18.93 8.52
CA ASP A 330 -27.50 19.49 9.06
C ASP A 330 -28.15 18.57 10.12
N ALA A 331 -29.32 18.97 10.61
CA ALA A 331 -30.12 18.21 11.57
C ALA A 331 -30.57 16.83 11.03
N ASN A 332 -30.79 16.70 9.73
CA ASN A 332 -31.21 15.44 9.09
C ASN A 332 -30.03 14.49 8.86
N GLY A 333 -28.79 14.97 9.05
CA GLY A 333 -27.58 14.23 8.76
C GLY A 333 -27.12 14.37 7.31
N ASP A 334 -27.63 15.35 6.57
CA ASP A 334 -27.20 15.61 5.19
C ASP A 334 -25.96 16.53 5.18
N VAL A 335 -25.03 16.25 4.28
CA VAL A 335 -23.79 17.05 4.13
C VAL A 335 -24.07 18.40 3.49
N THR A 336 -23.91 19.47 4.26
CA THR A 336 -24.08 20.86 3.80
C THR A 336 -22.79 21.48 3.29
N ALA A 337 -21.63 21.00 3.74
CA ALA A 337 -20.32 21.42 3.26
C ALA A 337 -19.25 20.38 3.61
N CYS A 338 -18.19 20.34 2.81
CA CYS A 338 -16.95 19.69 3.21
C CYS A 338 -15.74 20.37 2.57
N ALA A 339 -14.67 20.48 3.35
CA ALA A 339 -13.41 21.09 2.96
C ALA A 339 -12.30 20.49 3.81
N GLY A 340 -11.05 20.59 3.37
CA GLY A 340 -9.95 20.00 4.13
C GLY A 340 -8.59 20.19 3.51
N THR A 341 -7.59 19.62 4.18
CA THR A 341 -6.18 19.71 3.79
C THR A 341 -5.53 18.33 3.81
N PRO A 342 -4.89 17.92 2.70
CA PRO A 342 -3.98 16.77 2.68
C PRO A 342 -2.60 17.21 3.19
N HIS A 343 -2.34 17.04 4.48
CA HIS A 343 -1.10 17.50 5.12
C HIS A 343 0.08 16.61 4.72
N VAL A 344 0.94 17.10 3.82
CA VAL A 344 2.19 16.44 3.43
C VAL A 344 3.23 16.64 4.53
N LEU A 345 3.60 15.56 5.20
CA LEU A 345 4.42 15.58 6.39
C LEU A 345 5.90 15.69 6.03
N MET A 346 6.57 16.69 6.60
CA MET A 346 8.00 16.90 6.44
C MET A 346 8.66 17.42 7.72
N ASP A 347 9.98 17.33 7.77
CA ASP A 347 10.80 17.85 8.88
C ASP A 347 12.24 18.14 8.45
N GLY A 348 12.99 18.81 9.33
CA GLY A 348 14.40 19.15 9.15
C GLY A 348 15.37 18.13 9.77
N PRO A 349 16.69 18.41 9.68
CA PRO A 349 17.29 19.63 9.15
C PRO A 349 17.17 19.72 7.62
N LEU A 350 16.73 20.89 7.13
CA LEU A 350 16.61 21.16 5.70
C LEU A 350 17.99 21.40 5.09
N LYS A 351 18.23 20.87 3.88
CA LYS A 351 19.50 21.08 3.17
C LYS A 351 19.29 21.56 1.74
N VAL A 352 20.10 22.51 1.31
CA VAL A 352 20.20 22.99 -0.07
C VAL A 352 21.58 22.62 -0.59
N ALA A 353 21.65 21.88 -1.70
CA ALA A 353 22.91 21.37 -2.25
C ALA A 353 23.80 20.64 -1.22
N GLY A 354 23.18 19.91 -0.29
CA GLY A 354 23.88 19.13 0.75
C GLY A 354 24.33 19.90 1.99
N ALA A 355 24.17 21.22 2.04
CA ALA A 355 24.51 22.08 3.17
C ALA A 355 23.27 22.71 3.82
N ALA A 356 23.41 23.20 5.06
CA ALA A 356 22.37 23.99 5.70
C ALA A 356 22.12 25.29 4.90
N PRO A 357 20.86 25.72 4.71
CA PRO A 357 20.56 26.98 4.02
C PRO A 357 21.12 28.19 4.78
N SER A 358 21.34 29.29 4.05
CA SER A 358 21.61 30.58 4.70
C SER A 358 20.39 31.03 5.52
N ALA A 359 20.56 31.89 6.52
CA ALA A 359 19.42 32.37 7.33
C ALA A 359 18.32 33.05 6.49
N ALA A 360 18.70 33.75 5.41
CA ALA A 360 17.76 34.35 4.48
C ALA A 360 16.99 33.31 3.66
N ASP A 361 17.69 32.29 3.15
CA ASP A 361 17.05 31.19 2.42
C ASP A 361 16.18 30.35 3.34
N GLU A 362 16.59 30.10 4.58
CA GLU A 362 15.80 29.37 5.57
C GLU A 362 14.48 30.08 5.85
N ALA A 363 14.51 31.40 6.09
CA ALA A 363 13.30 32.18 6.29
C ALA A 363 12.37 32.16 5.06
N ALA A 364 12.93 32.25 3.85
CA ALA A 364 12.15 32.17 2.61
C ALA A 364 11.54 30.78 2.39
N ILE A 365 12.30 29.73 2.68
CA ILE A 365 11.85 28.33 2.60
C ILE A 365 10.70 28.10 3.59
N GLN A 366 10.84 28.56 4.84
CA GLN A 366 9.78 28.44 5.86
C GLN A 366 8.50 29.20 5.45
N ALA A 367 8.65 30.41 4.88
CA ALA A 367 7.52 31.18 4.38
C ALA A 367 6.82 30.47 3.20
N ASP A 368 7.57 29.86 2.28
CA ASP A 368 7.00 29.12 1.13
C ASP A 368 6.32 27.82 1.56
N ILE A 369 6.85 27.14 2.59
CA ILE A 369 6.18 26.00 3.25
C ILE A 369 4.82 26.43 3.80
N GLN A 370 4.76 27.52 4.57
CA GLN A 370 3.51 28.04 5.12
C GLN A 370 2.53 28.46 4.02
N ALA A 371 3.02 29.15 2.99
CA ALA A 371 2.21 29.62 1.86
C ALA A 371 1.63 28.48 1.01
N SER A 372 2.24 27.29 1.05
CA SER A 372 1.72 26.12 0.32
C SER A 372 0.33 25.70 0.82
N GLY A 373 0.04 25.89 2.11
CA GLY A 373 -1.19 25.44 2.76
C GLY A 373 -1.33 23.93 2.94
N PHE A 374 -0.43 23.10 2.38
CA PHE A 374 -0.46 21.64 2.48
C PHE A 374 0.84 21.01 3.00
N LEU A 375 1.99 21.67 2.88
CA LEU A 375 3.23 21.20 3.50
C LEU A 375 3.16 21.45 5.01
N ARG A 376 3.41 20.41 5.79
CA ARG A 376 3.36 20.47 7.25
C ARG A 376 4.71 20.09 7.83
N MET A 377 5.38 21.07 8.45
CA MET A 377 6.49 20.79 9.35
C MET A 377 5.96 20.06 10.59
N GLN A 378 6.30 18.78 10.72
CA GLN A 378 5.84 17.91 11.79
C GLN A 378 7.03 17.15 12.37
N THR A 379 7.44 17.55 13.58
CA THR A 379 8.41 16.78 14.36
C THR A 379 7.83 15.40 14.68
N PRO A 380 8.62 14.31 14.57
CA PRO A 380 8.25 12.98 15.04
C PRO A 380 7.76 12.98 16.49
N ASP A 381 6.65 12.31 16.76
CA ASP A 381 6.21 12.07 18.12
C ASP A 381 7.24 11.20 18.86
N ALA A 382 7.72 11.68 20.01
CA ALA A 382 8.80 11.04 20.75
C ALA A 382 8.41 9.69 21.35
N GLN A 383 7.15 9.52 21.77
CA GLN A 383 6.67 8.25 22.31
C GLN A 383 6.54 7.22 21.19
N ALA A 384 5.97 7.63 20.05
CA ALA A 384 5.85 6.79 18.87
C ALA A 384 7.22 6.39 18.31
N ALA A 385 8.19 7.31 18.30
CA ALA A 385 9.58 6.99 17.94
C ALA A 385 10.20 5.97 18.91
N GLY A 386 9.91 6.08 20.22
CA GLY A 386 10.30 5.09 21.22
C GLY A 386 9.69 3.70 20.99
N VAL A 387 8.42 3.63 20.58
CA VAL A 387 7.74 2.38 20.21
C VAL A 387 8.35 1.76 18.95
N LEU A 388 8.71 2.56 17.95
CA LEU A 388 9.33 2.08 16.71
C LEU A 388 10.75 1.53 16.92
N GLN A 389 11.48 2.03 17.92
CA GLN A 389 12.91 1.82 18.01
C GLN A 389 13.36 0.36 18.17
N PRO A 390 12.72 -0.50 18.98
CA PRO A 390 13.05 -1.92 19.05
C PRO A 390 12.88 -2.63 17.70
N PHE A 391 11.85 -2.25 16.93
CA PHE A 391 11.60 -2.79 15.59
C PHE A 391 12.69 -2.36 14.60
N LYS A 392 13.08 -1.08 14.67
CA LYS A 392 14.21 -0.56 13.88
C LYS A 392 15.50 -1.34 14.16
N ALA A 393 15.79 -1.61 15.43
CA ALA A 393 16.97 -2.40 15.81
C ALA A 393 16.94 -3.83 15.22
N LYS A 394 15.78 -4.48 15.15
CA LYS A 394 15.61 -5.78 14.49
C LYS A 394 15.87 -5.68 12.97
N VAL A 395 15.35 -4.65 12.30
CA VAL A 395 15.59 -4.40 10.88
C VAL A 395 17.08 -4.15 10.61
N ASP A 396 17.74 -3.33 11.44
CA ASP A 396 19.17 -3.06 11.34
C ASP A 396 20.02 -4.32 11.56
N GLN A 397 19.60 -5.19 12.49
CA GLN A 397 20.25 -6.48 12.71
C GLN A 397 20.06 -7.42 11.52
N PHE A 398 18.82 -7.55 11.02
CA PHE A 398 18.52 -8.39 9.86
C PHE A 398 19.30 -7.94 8.63
N SER A 399 19.40 -6.63 8.40
CA SER A 399 20.16 -6.04 7.30
C SER A 399 21.63 -6.49 7.28
N ARG A 400 22.21 -6.84 8.43
CA ARG A 400 23.58 -7.34 8.57
C ARG A 400 23.70 -8.87 8.47
N SER A 401 22.59 -9.59 8.47
CA SER A 401 22.59 -11.06 8.41
C SER A 401 23.03 -11.55 7.04
N LEU A 402 23.81 -12.64 7.02
CA LEU A 402 24.17 -13.33 5.78
C LEU A 402 22.95 -14.09 5.25
N VAL A 403 22.62 -13.85 3.99
CA VAL A 403 21.45 -14.45 3.32
C VAL A 403 21.82 -15.32 2.11
N ALA A 404 23.04 -15.16 1.58
CA ALA A 404 23.53 -15.99 0.48
C ALA A 404 25.06 -16.00 0.41
N SER A 405 25.59 -16.95 -0.34
CA SER A 405 26.95 -16.92 -0.87
C SER A 405 26.93 -16.90 -2.40
N VAL A 406 27.89 -16.19 -2.98
CA VAL A 406 28.02 -15.95 -4.42
C VAL A 406 29.44 -16.31 -4.84
N PRO A 407 29.68 -17.55 -5.30
CA PRO A 407 31.03 -18.05 -5.55
C PRO A 407 31.70 -17.40 -6.77
N GLN A 408 30.91 -16.88 -7.71
CA GLN A 408 31.37 -16.16 -8.89
C GLN A 408 30.63 -14.83 -8.99
N GLU A 409 31.34 -13.76 -9.32
CA GLU A 409 30.75 -12.41 -9.42
C GLU A 409 29.56 -12.43 -10.39
N LEU A 410 28.40 -11.99 -9.91
CA LEU A 410 27.24 -11.70 -10.75
C LEU A 410 27.47 -10.31 -11.35
N CYS A 411 28.10 -10.28 -12.52
CA CYS A 411 28.60 -9.06 -13.14
C CYS A 411 27.49 -8.04 -13.37
N SER A 412 27.77 -6.76 -13.09
CA SER A 412 26.83 -5.68 -13.39
C SER A 412 27.18 -5.02 -14.71
N ARG A 413 26.21 -4.98 -15.63
CA ARG A 413 26.26 -4.24 -16.89
C ARG A 413 24.83 -3.94 -17.32
N ARG A 414 24.50 -2.71 -17.64
CA ARG A 414 23.17 -2.28 -18.09
C ARG A 414 23.00 -2.48 -19.58
N VAL A 415 23.97 -2.06 -20.37
CA VAL A 415 23.95 -2.21 -21.82
C VAL A 415 25.11 -3.14 -22.23
N PRO A 416 24.87 -4.23 -22.97
CA PRO A 416 25.96 -5.03 -23.52
C PRO A 416 26.90 -4.18 -24.37
N GLY A 417 28.13 -4.64 -24.59
CA GLY A 417 29.13 -3.92 -25.37
C GLY A 417 30.56 -4.13 -24.89
N GLY A 418 31.52 -4.02 -25.80
CA GLY A 418 32.95 -4.22 -25.52
C GLY A 418 33.65 -2.95 -25.01
N PRO A 419 35.00 -2.94 -24.98
CA PRO A 419 35.77 -1.74 -24.71
C PRO A 419 35.33 -0.57 -25.58
N GLY A 420 35.11 0.61 -24.97
CA GLY A 420 34.62 1.80 -25.67
C GLY A 420 33.09 1.92 -25.74
N SER A 421 32.33 0.88 -25.36
CA SER A 421 30.87 0.96 -25.22
C SER A 421 30.45 1.84 -24.04
N ARG A 422 29.20 2.34 -24.11
CA ARG A 422 28.63 3.34 -23.18
C ARG A 422 28.58 2.90 -21.71
N ASP A 423 28.64 1.61 -21.44
CA ASP A 423 28.45 1.06 -20.08
C ASP A 423 29.60 0.12 -19.67
N TYR A 424 30.71 0.08 -20.44
CA TYR A 424 31.83 -0.84 -20.21
C TYR A 424 32.44 -0.72 -18.80
N SER A 425 32.54 0.51 -18.29
CA SER A 425 33.17 0.80 -16.98
C SER A 425 32.36 0.35 -15.77
N ARG A 426 31.12 -0.12 -15.96
CA ARG A 426 30.25 -0.55 -14.85
C ARG A 426 30.64 -1.92 -14.28
N SER A 427 31.28 -2.75 -15.10
CA SER A 427 31.69 -4.10 -14.70
C SER A 427 33.10 -4.11 -14.14
N SER A 428 33.38 -5.05 -13.24
CA SER A 428 34.72 -5.28 -12.72
C SER A 428 35.71 -5.66 -13.84
N ALA A 429 37.01 -5.52 -13.56
CA ALA A 429 38.05 -5.96 -14.49
C ALA A 429 37.93 -7.45 -14.83
N ALA A 430 37.54 -8.29 -13.87
CA ALA A 430 37.31 -9.72 -14.08
C ALA A 430 36.09 -9.96 -14.98
N CYS A 431 34.97 -9.29 -14.74
CA CYS A 431 33.78 -9.38 -15.57
C CYS A 431 34.04 -8.96 -17.03
N ASN A 432 34.89 -7.96 -17.23
CA ASN A 432 35.26 -7.46 -18.55
C ASN A 432 36.05 -8.48 -19.39
N THR A 433 36.70 -9.48 -18.78
CA THR A 433 37.42 -10.52 -19.53
C THR A 433 36.54 -11.69 -19.97
N LEU A 434 35.32 -11.82 -19.42
CA LEU A 434 34.44 -12.98 -19.68
C LEU A 434 33.85 -13.00 -21.10
N GLY A 435 33.80 -11.86 -21.79
CA GLY A 435 33.20 -11.71 -23.13
C GLY A 435 31.68 -11.86 -23.16
N SER A 436 31.10 -12.75 -22.33
CA SER A 436 29.65 -12.93 -22.15
C SER A 436 28.95 -11.63 -21.75
N VAL A 437 29.56 -10.85 -20.85
CA VAL A 437 29.03 -9.56 -20.40
C VAL A 437 28.95 -8.56 -21.55
N SER A 438 29.94 -8.55 -22.44
CA SER A 438 29.93 -7.71 -23.64
C SER A 438 28.86 -8.16 -24.64
N LEU A 439 28.53 -9.44 -24.70
CA LEU A 439 27.52 -9.97 -25.62
C LEU A 439 26.09 -9.88 -25.08
N ARG A 440 25.91 -9.94 -23.75
CA ARG A 440 24.59 -10.22 -23.13
C ARG A 440 24.20 -9.30 -21.98
N GLY A 441 25.08 -8.39 -21.58
CA GLY A 441 24.85 -7.49 -20.46
C GLY A 441 25.15 -8.17 -19.11
N GLY A 442 24.57 -7.64 -18.03
CA GLY A 442 24.97 -8.01 -16.68
C GLY A 442 24.23 -9.24 -16.15
N ASP A 443 24.98 -10.14 -15.51
CA ASP A 443 24.45 -11.37 -14.93
C ASP A 443 23.47 -11.08 -13.79
N ILE A 444 23.75 -10.07 -12.96
CA ILE A 444 22.85 -9.70 -11.86
C ILE A 444 21.52 -9.14 -12.38
N GLN A 445 21.53 -8.38 -13.48
CA GLN A 445 20.31 -7.91 -14.14
C GLN A 445 19.47 -9.08 -14.68
N GLN A 446 20.11 -10.06 -15.32
CA GLN A 446 19.43 -11.27 -15.81
C GLN A 446 18.84 -12.07 -14.64
N LEU A 447 19.59 -12.23 -13.54
CA LEU A 447 19.14 -12.95 -12.35
C LEU A 447 17.93 -12.28 -11.70
N VAL A 448 17.94 -10.95 -11.53
CA VAL A 448 16.79 -10.22 -10.96
C VAL A 448 15.55 -10.38 -11.85
N ALA A 449 15.70 -10.26 -13.17
CA ALA A 449 14.58 -10.48 -14.08
C ALA A 449 14.03 -11.93 -13.98
N GLN A 450 14.90 -12.93 -13.92
CA GLN A 450 14.47 -14.32 -13.74
C GLN A 450 13.80 -14.56 -12.38
N ALA A 451 14.33 -13.97 -11.31
CA ALA A 451 13.75 -14.04 -9.97
C ALA A 451 12.30 -13.56 -9.95
N TYR A 452 12.02 -12.45 -10.64
CA TYR A 452 10.66 -11.92 -10.78
C TYR A 452 9.71 -12.91 -11.45
N LEU A 453 10.16 -13.58 -12.52
CA LEU A 453 9.35 -14.57 -13.22
C LEU A 453 9.09 -15.80 -12.35
N ASP A 454 10.11 -16.35 -11.70
CA ASP A 454 10.00 -17.58 -10.91
C ASP A 454 9.12 -17.38 -9.69
N VAL A 455 9.26 -16.24 -9.01
CA VAL A 455 8.46 -15.92 -7.83
C VAL A 455 7.03 -15.56 -8.22
N ALA A 456 6.79 -14.84 -9.33
CA ALA A 456 5.44 -14.59 -9.82
C ALA A 456 4.68 -15.89 -10.13
N ASN A 457 5.37 -16.86 -10.73
CA ASN A 457 4.81 -18.19 -11.00
C ASN A 457 4.52 -19.00 -9.74
N ALA A 458 5.39 -18.90 -8.73
CA ALA A 458 5.21 -19.64 -7.49
C ALA A 458 4.13 -19.04 -6.57
N SER A 459 3.95 -17.71 -6.57
CA SER A 459 3.25 -17.02 -5.48
C SER A 459 2.17 -16.02 -5.91
N TYR A 460 2.17 -15.54 -7.16
CA TYR A 460 1.37 -14.36 -7.54
C TYR A 460 0.52 -14.57 -8.80
N GLY A 461 -0.05 -15.78 -8.96
CA GLY A 461 -1.00 -16.10 -10.03
C GLY A 461 -0.40 -16.22 -11.44
N GLY A 462 0.93 -16.32 -11.55
CA GLY A 462 1.63 -16.64 -12.79
C GLY A 462 2.03 -15.44 -13.64
N ALA A 463 3.11 -15.62 -14.41
CA ALA A 463 3.60 -14.72 -15.45
C ALA A 463 4.24 -15.53 -16.60
N ASP A 464 4.04 -15.07 -17.84
CA ASP A 464 4.72 -15.64 -19.01
C ASP A 464 6.14 -15.06 -19.12
N ILE A 465 6.27 -13.76 -18.84
CA ILE A 465 7.48 -12.97 -19.00
C ILE A 465 7.64 -11.99 -17.83
N SER A 466 8.87 -11.56 -17.56
CA SER A 466 9.16 -10.46 -16.63
C SER A 466 10.00 -9.36 -17.28
N LEU A 467 10.02 -8.17 -16.68
CA LEU A 467 10.88 -7.07 -17.11
C LEU A 467 11.57 -6.39 -15.92
N GLN A 468 12.88 -6.18 -16.06
CA GLN A 468 13.72 -5.37 -15.19
C GLN A 468 14.53 -4.42 -16.07
N SER A 469 14.45 -3.10 -15.86
CA SER A 469 15.36 -2.17 -16.53
C SER A 469 16.77 -2.26 -15.94
N GLY A 470 17.81 -2.13 -16.76
CA GLY A 470 19.20 -2.21 -16.29
C GLY A 470 19.54 -1.16 -15.22
N GLY A 471 18.84 -0.02 -15.22
CA GLY A 471 18.96 1.07 -14.26
C GLY A 471 18.50 0.71 -12.84
N GLY A 472 17.49 -0.16 -12.75
CA GLY A 472 16.89 -0.61 -11.49
C GLY A 472 17.81 -1.50 -10.67
N VAL A 473 18.78 -2.17 -11.31
CA VAL A 473 19.79 -3.00 -10.64
C VAL A 473 21.10 -2.21 -10.47
N ARG A 474 21.57 -2.08 -9.23
CA ARG A 474 22.58 -1.07 -8.89
C ARG A 474 23.99 -1.60 -8.69
N VAL A 475 24.15 -2.74 -8.03
CA VAL A 475 25.46 -3.30 -7.68
C VAL A 475 25.59 -4.77 -8.11
N PRO A 476 26.80 -5.26 -8.43
CA PRO A 476 27.05 -6.69 -8.57
C PRO A 476 27.02 -7.38 -7.19
N LEU A 477 27.00 -8.71 -7.18
CA LEU A 477 27.17 -9.51 -5.97
C LEU A 477 28.37 -10.45 -6.11
N LEU A 478 29.15 -10.62 -5.04
CA LEU A 478 30.26 -11.55 -4.94
C LEU A 478 30.52 -11.91 -3.47
N GLY A 479 30.84 -13.18 -3.21
CA GLY A 479 31.18 -13.67 -1.87
C GLY A 479 29.97 -13.76 -0.95
N ASN A 480 30.18 -13.42 0.33
CA ASN A 480 29.13 -13.43 1.33
C ASN A 480 28.17 -12.26 1.12
N VAL A 481 26.88 -12.54 0.96
CA VAL A 481 25.83 -11.56 0.70
C VAL A 481 24.99 -11.37 1.94
N THR A 482 24.84 -10.12 2.37
CA THR A 482 23.94 -9.73 3.44
C THR A 482 22.57 -9.31 2.90
N ALA A 483 21.55 -9.27 3.77
CA ALA A 483 20.25 -8.71 3.40
C ALA A 483 20.34 -7.25 2.92
N ALA A 484 21.24 -6.45 3.51
CA ALA A 484 21.52 -5.09 3.04
C ALA A 484 22.06 -5.09 1.60
N ASN A 485 22.90 -6.07 1.22
CA ASN A 485 23.36 -6.18 -0.16
C ASN A 485 22.20 -6.52 -1.11
N VAL A 486 21.24 -7.36 -0.72
CA VAL A 486 20.05 -7.65 -1.53
C VAL A 486 19.22 -6.39 -1.78
N ILE A 487 19.03 -5.56 -0.75
CA ILE A 487 18.35 -4.27 -0.88
C ILE A 487 19.18 -3.31 -1.75
N GLU A 488 20.50 -3.29 -1.60
CA GLU A 488 21.38 -2.46 -2.41
C GLU A 488 21.32 -2.81 -3.91
N VAL A 489 21.09 -4.08 -4.25
CA VAL A 489 20.90 -4.53 -5.63
C VAL A 489 19.67 -3.88 -6.25
N VAL A 490 18.54 -3.80 -5.53
CA VAL A 490 17.26 -3.21 -5.96
C VAL A 490 16.75 -2.16 -4.94
N PRO A 491 17.38 -0.98 -4.84
CA PRO A 491 17.24 -0.11 -3.67
C PRO A 491 16.09 0.90 -3.76
N PHE A 492 15.30 0.85 -4.82
CA PHE A 492 14.27 1.84 -5.09
C PHE A 492 12.96 1.55 -4.36
N GLY A 493 12.80 0.33 -3.84
CA GLY A 493 11.60 -0.11 -3.17
C GLY A 493 10.39 -0.04 -4.09
N ASN A 494 10.54 -0.50 -5.33
CA ASN A 494 9.43 -0.55 -6.27
C ASN A 494 8.52 -1.72 -5.90
N MET A 495 7.22 -1.53 -6.09
CA MET A 495 6.26 -2.62 -6.09
C MET A 495 6.27 -3.35 -7.43
N LEU A 496 5.94 -4.64 -7.42
CA LEU A 496 5.72 -5.43 -8.63
C LEU A 496 4.27 -5.33 -9.09
N TRP A 497 4.09 -5.20 -10.40
CA TRP A 497 2.81 -5.13 -11.09
C TRP A 497 2.72 -6.26 -12.11
N ARG A 498 1.49 -6.71 -12.39
CA ARG A 498 1.18 -7.61 -13.50
C ARG A 498 0.36 -6.88 -14.57
N LEU A 499 0.81 -6.98 -15.82
CA LEU A 499 0.14 -6.41 -16.98
C LEU A 499 -0.22 -7.52 -17.97
N ASP A 500 -1.40 -7.46 -18.57
CA ASP A 500 -1.74 -8.27 -19.74
C ASP A 500 -1.36 -7.51 -21.02
N VAL A 501 -0.31 -7.96 -21.70
CA VAL A 501 0.28 -7.31 -22.89
C VAL A 501 0.20 -8.22 -24.11
N THR A 502 -0.18 -7.67 -25.26
CA THR A 502 -0.11 -8.37 -26.55
C THR A 502 1.33 -8.55 -27.01
N GLY A 503 1.61 -9.53 -27.87
CA GLY A 503 2.96 -9.67 -28.44
C GLY A 503 3.42 -8.43 -29.22
N ALA A 504 2.50 -7.70 -29.86
CA ALA A 504 2.82 -6.40 -30.47
C ALA A 504 3.28 -5.35 -29.42
N GLU A 505 2.62 -5.30 -28.26
CA GLU A 505 3.03 -4.46 -27.13
C GLU A 505 4.36 -4.93 -26.52
N VAL A 506 4.62 -6.24 -26.45
CA VAL A 506 5.92 -6.80 -26.02
C VAL A 506 7.06 -6.32 -26.91
N LYS A 507 6.90 -6.38 -28.24
CA LYS A 507 7.90 -5.83 -29.16
C LYS A 507 8.09 -4.32 -28.94
N SER A 508 6.98 -3.59 -28.80
CA SER A 508 7.00 -2.13 -28.67
C SER A 508 7.65 -1.68 -27.36
N MET A 509 7.43 -2.37 -26.23
CA MET A 509 8.10 -2.05 -24.96
C MET A 509 9.62 -2.26 -25.01
N LEU A 510 10.09 -3.27 -25.76
CA LEU A 510 11.53 -3.50 -25.93
C LEU A 510 12.14 -2.37 -26.76
N GLU A 511 11.45 -1.94 -27.83
CA GLU A 511 11.86 -0.81 -28.65
C GLU A 511 11.81 0.53 -27.92
N ASP A 512 10.86 0.72 -26.98
CA ASP A 512 10.84 1.88 -26.09
C ASP A 512 12.11 1.94 -25.24
N GLY A 513 12.50 0.82 -24.60
CA GLY A 513 13.74 0.72 -23.84
C GLY A 513 14.97 1.04 -24.70
N MET A 514 15.05 0.47 -25.91
CA MET A 514 16.15 0.79 -26.85
C MET A 514 16.13 2.26 -27.29
N GLN A 515 14.96 2.85 -27.51
CA GLN A 515 14.86 4.26 -27.87
C GLN A 515 15.30 5.17 -26.73
N ALA A 516 14.97 4.84 -25.49
CA ALA A 516 15.40 5.59 -24.32
C ALA A 516 16.92 5.45 -24.06
N VAL A 517 17.55 4.39 -24.56
CA VAL A 517 19.01 4.22 -24.52
C VAL A 517 19.72 4.97 -25.65
N TYR A 518 19.36 4.70 -26.91
CA TYR A 518 20.10 5.16 -28.08
C TYR A 518 19.53 6.42 -28.75
N GLY A 519 18.38 6.90 -28.28
CA GLY A 519 17.81 8.17 -28.71
C GLY A 519 18.62 9.39 -28.25
N ALA A 520 18.26 10.56 -28.77
CA ALA A 520 18.85 11.82 -28.35
C ALA A 520 18.69 12.03 -26.84
N GLY A 521 19.79 12.30 -26.13
CA GLY A 521 19.79 12.45 -24.67
C GLY A 521 19.55 11.15 -23.88
N GLY A 522 19.62 9.99 -24.55
CA GLY A 522 19.37 8.69 -23.93
C GLY A 522 20.37 8.31 -22.83
N SER A 523 19.95 7.43 -21.93
CA SER A 523 20.75 6.93 -20.79
C SER A 523 20.84 5.41 -20.81
N THR A 524 21.78 4.79 -20.08
CA THR A 524 21.92 3.33 -20.09
C THR A 524 20.91 2.58 -19.22
N GLY A 525 20.18 3.30 -18.34
CA GLY A 525 19.22 2.71 -17.40
C GLY A 525 18.06 1.94 -18.04
N PRO A 526 17.41 2.48 -19.08
CA PRO A 526 16.23 1.87 -19.70
C PRO A 526 16.45 0.54 -20.42
N TYR A 527 17.70 0.07 -20.61
CA TYR A 527 17.94 -1.18 -21.34
C TYR A 527 17.19 -2.36 -20.70
N PRO A 528 16.38 -3.12 -21.46
CA PRO A 528 15.53 -4.17 -20.90
C PRO A 528 16.32 -5.45 -20.57
N TYR A 529 15.98 -6.07 -19.43
CA TYR A 529 16.29 -7.44 -19.07
C TYR A 529 15.00 -8.18 -18.77
N ALA A 530 14.91 -9.46 -19.11
CA ALA A 530 13.68 -10.23 -18.96
C ALA A 530 13.94 -11.68 -18.54
N GLY A 531 13.03 -12.22 -17.73
CA GLY A 531 12.83 -13.67 -17.60
C GLY A 531 11.81 -14.14 -18.62
N GLY A 532 12.00 -15.35 -19.17
CA GLY A 532 11.04 -15.98 -20.08
C GLY A 532 10.92 -15.33 -21.47
N LEU A 533 11.73 -14.31 -21.77
CA LEU A 533 11.76 -13.59 -23.04
C LEU A 533 13.21 -13.38 -23.47
N ARG A 534 13.53 -13.59 -24.76
CA ARG A 534 14.86 -13.31 -25.31
C ARG A 534 14.82 -12.77 -26.73
N TRP A 535 15.85 -12.03 -27.15
CA TRP A 535 15.89 -11.33 -28.44
C TRP A 535 17.33 -11.03 -28.90
N ASP A 536 17.47 -10.70 -30.18
CA ASP A 536 18.70 -10.16 -30.77
C ASP A 536 18.64 -8.63 -30.82
N VAL A 537 19.77 -7.96 -30.58
CA VAL A 537 19.90 -6.50 -30.61
C VAL A 537 20.89 -6.07 -31.68
N ASN A 538 20.48 -5.10 -32.50
CA ASN A 538 21.37 -4.28 -33.31
C ASN A 538 21.08 -2.79 -33.04
N ALA A 539 21.91 -2.16 -32.23
CA ALA A 539 21.71 -0.78 -31.80
C ALA A 539 21.88 0.26 -32.92
N ALA A 540 22.62 -0.07 -33.98
CA ALA A 540 22.83 0.79 -35.14
C ALA A 540 21.56 0.96 -36.00
N HIS A 541 20.56 0.09 -35.84
CA HIS A 541 19.30 0.20 -36.55
C HIS A 541 18.43 1.37 -36.05
N ALA A 542 17.50 1.81 -36.90
CA ALA A 542 16.52 2.82 -36.56
C ALA A 542 15.54 2.33 -35.47
N GLN A 543 14.93 3.27 -34.75
CA GLN A 543 13.89 3.00 -33.77
C GLN A 543 12.80 2.07 -34.35
N GLY A 544 12.39 1.05 -33.61
CA GLY A 544 11.39 0.07 -34.04
C GLY A 544 11.97 -1.15 -34.78
N SER A 545 13.28 -1.12 -35.08
CA SER A 545 14.01 -2.20 -35.77
C SER A 545 15.32 -2.60 -35.07
N ARG A 546 15.54 -2.15 -33.83
CA ARG A 546 16.74 -2.50 -33.04
C ARG A 546 16.64 -3.89 -32.43
N VAL A 547 15.42 -4.37 -32.21
CA VAL A 547 15.11 -5.66 -31.58
C VAL A 547 14.52 -6.61 -32.62
N SER A 548 15.07 -7.83 -32.69
CA SER A 548 14.62 -8.86 -33.64
C SER A 548 14.67 -10.27 -33.04
N ASN A 549 14.12 -11.25 -33.76
CA ASN A 549 14.08 -12.66 -33.37
C ASN A 549 13.61 -12.88 -31.92
N ILE A 550 12.51 -12.24 -31.54
CA ILE A 550 11.98 -12.29 -30.18
C ILE A 550 11.36 -13.67 -29.96
N GLU A 551 11.76 -14.33 -28.87
CA GLU A 551 11.28 -15.64 -28.47
C GLU A 551 10.77 -15.60 -27.03
N VAL A 552 9.65 -16.29 -26.78
CA VAL A 552 9.06 -16.49 -25.45
C VAL A 552 9.27 -17.94 -25.04
N ARG A 553 9.63 -18.16 -23.77
CA ARG A 553 9.81 -19.50 -23.22
C ARG A 553 8.46 -20.08 -22.83
N ASP A 554 8.11 -21.22 -23.41
CA ASP A 554 6.99 -22.02 -22.94
C ASP A 554 7.39 -22.72 -21.64
N GLN A 555 6.71 -22.40 -20.54
CA GLN A 555 7.08 -22.91 -19.21
C GLN A 555 6.81 -24.41 -19.06
N ALA A 556 5.79 -24.94 -19.75
CA ALA A 556 5.41 -26.34 -19.67
C ALA A 556 6.44 -27.26 -20.35
N SER A 557 6.86 -26.91 -21.56
CA SER A 557 7.85 -27.70 -22.33
C SER A 557 9.30 -27.26 -22.13
N GLY A 558 9.52 -26.04 -21.65
CA GLY A 558 10.85 -25.41 -21.56
C GLY A 558 11.40 -24.91 -22.89
N ASN A 559 10.66 -25.04 -23.99
CA ASN A 559 11.07 -24.63 -25.33
C ASN A 559 10.95 -23.12 -25.55
N TRP A 560 11.78 -22.59 -26.45
CA TRP A 560 11.67 -21.20 -26.92
C TRP A 560 10.87 -21.17 -28.22
N LEU A 561 9.81 -20.36 -28.23
CA LEU A 561 8.90 -20.21 -29.37
C LEU A 561 8.95 -18.76 -29.87
N PRO A 562 8.80 -18.50 -31.18
CA PRO A 562 8.68 -17.14 -31.70
C PRO A 562 7.55 -16.37 -31.01
N LEU A 563 7.76 -15.08 -30.77
CA LEU A 563 6.73 -14.20 -30.24
C LEU A 563 5.54 -14.13 -31.20
N ASP A 564 4.35 -14.45 -30.71
CA ASP A 564 3.10 -14.28 -31.44
C ASP A 564 2.55 -12.88 -31.17
N ALA A 565 2.48 -12.05 -32.20
CA ALA A 565 2.05 -10.66 -32.08
C ALA A 565 0.61 -10.49 -31.57
N GLY A 566 -0.28 -11.47 -31.83
CA GLY A 566 -1.70 -11.43 -31.46
C GLY A 566 -2.00 -12.07 -30.10
N ARG A 567 -1.09 -12.89 -29.58
CA ARG A 567 -1.26 -13.54 -28.26
C ARG A 567 -1.11 -12.51 -27.13
N SER A 568 -1.92 -12.66 -26.09
CA SER A 568 -1.74 -11.96 -24.80
C SER A 568 -0.79 -12.73 -23.89
N TYR A 569 0.09 -11.99 -23.22
CA TYR A 569 1.10 -12.48 -22.29
C TYR A 569 0.97 -11.74 -20.96
N LYS A 570 1.11 -12.47 -19.86
CA LYS A 570 1.21 -11.91 -18.51
C LYS A 570 2.64 -11.42 -18.29
N LEU A 571 2.81 -10.11 -18.17
CA LEU A 571 4.08 -9.45 -17.87
C LEU A 571 4.15 -9.08 -16.40
N PHE A 572 5.17 -9.56 -15.70
CA PHE A 572 5.53 -9.12 -14.35
C PHE A 572 6.61 -8.03 -14.42
N VAL A 573 6.36 -6.86 -13.85
CA VAL A 573 7.18 -5.66 -14.07
C VAL A 573 7.13 -4.72 -12.88
N LEU A 574 8.16 -3.91 -12.68
CA LEU A 574 8.16 -2.88 -11.65
C LEU A 574 7.11 -1.80 -11.91
N SER A 575 6.44 -1.32 -10.85
CA SER A 575 5.53 -0.17 -10.83
C SER A 575 6.10 1.06 -11.54
N PHE A 576 7.39 1.33 -11.36
CA PHE A 576 8.12 2.39 -12.07
C PHE A 576 8.02 2.24 -13.60
N ASN A 577 8.28 1.06 -14.16
CA ASN A 577 8.20 0.85 -15.61
C ASN A 577 6.74 0.74 -16.08
N ALA A 578 5.85 0.13 -15.29
CA ALA A 578 4.43 0.01 -15.59
C ALA A 578 3.74 1.38 -15.79
N THR A 579 4.22 2.41 -15.08
CA THR A 579 3.72 3.79 -15.15
C THR A 579 4.50 4.68 -16.14
N GLY A 580 5.43 4.11 -16.92
CA GLY A 580 6.17 4.81 -17.97
C GLY A 580 7.55 5.35 -17.57
N GLY A 581 8.01 5.05 -16.36
CA GLY A 581 9.38 5.28 -15.94
C GLY A 581 10.39 4.68 -16.93
N ASP A 582 11.57 5.29 -17.04
CA ASP A 582 12.60 4.97 -18.04
C ASP A 582 12.13 5.11 -19.51
N GLY A 583 10.99 5.76 -19.77
CA GLY A 583 10.50 6.00 -21.12
C GLY A 583 9.68 4.85 -21.72
N TYR A 584 9.22 3.91 -20.89
CA TYR A 584 8.38 2.76 -21.29
C TYR A 584 6.93 3.19 -21.59
N LYS A 585 6.75 3.97 -22.65
CA LYS A 585 5.46 4.56 -23.05
C LYS A 585 4.40 3.51 -23.37
N THR A 586 4.79 2.41 -23.99
CA THR A 586 3.89 1.29 -24.29
C THR A 586 3.24 0.77 -23.02
N LEU A 587 4.03 0.55 -21.96
CA LEU A 587 3.53 0.08 -20.67
C LEU A 587 2.59 1.11 -20.04
N ALA A 588 2.97 2.40 -20.06
CA ALA A 588 2.16 3.51 -19.57
C ALA A 588 0.81 3.68 -20.30
N ASN A 589 0.68 3.13 -21.50
CA ASN A 589 -0.56 3.17 -22.30
C ASN A 589 -1.43 1.91 -22.17
N VAL A 590 -0.95 0.84 -21.54
CA VAL A 590 -1.79 -0.35 -21.24
C VAL A 590 -2.98 0.11 -20.38
N PRO A 591 -4.24 -0.11 -20.77
CA PRO A 591 -5.41 0.34 -19.99
C PRO A 591 -5.40 -0.21 -18.56
N ALA A 592 -5.92 0.57 -17.60
CA ALA A 592 -5.98 0.17 -16.19
C ALA A 592 -6.67 -1.20 -15.97
N SER A 593 -7.65 -1.56 -16.80
CA SER A 593 -8.33 -2.87 -16.75
C SER A 593 -7.44 -4.07 -17.10
N ARG A 594 -6.25 -3.84 -17.67
CA ARG A 594 -5.22 -4.84 -17.97
C ARG A 594 -4.01 -4.72 -17.06
N ARG A 595 -4.13 -4.00 -15.95
CA ARG A 595 -3.08 -3.81 -14.96
C ARG A 595 -3.54 -4.29 -13.61
N GLN A 596 -2.59 -4.78 -12.85
CA GLN A 596 -2.82 -5.24 -11.50
C GLN A 596 -1.60 -4.91 -10.66
N ASP A 597 -1.79 -4.10 -9.62
CA ASP A 597 -0.77 -3.93 -8.60
C ASP A 597 -0.73 -5.19 -7.73
N ILE A 598 0.45 -5.80 -7.64
CA ILE A 598 0.70 -6.99 -6.81
C ILE A 598 1.21 -6.55 -5.44
N GLY A 599 1.71 -5.32 -5.30
CA GLY A 599 2.16 -4.66 -4.06
C GLY A 599 3.23 -5.39 -3.27
N VAL A 600 3.96 -6.32 -3.90
CA VAL A 600 5.14 -6.94 -3.31
C VAL A 600 6.39 -6.15 -3.68
N LEU A 601 7.25 -5.93 -2.69
CA LEU A 601 8.51 -5.23 -2.84
C LEU A 601 9.50 -6.01 -3.71
N ASP A 602 10.15 -5.34 -4.65
CA ASP A 602 11.22 -5.91 -5.49
C ASP A 602 12.31 -6.65 -4.71
N ALA A 603 12.77 -6.08 -3.59
CA ALA A 603 13.76 -6.70 -2.71
C ALA A 603 13.22 -7.97 -2.01
N ASP A 604 11.94 -8.02 -1.64
CA ASP A 604 11.32 -9.21 -1.05
C ASP A 604 11.18 -10.33 -2.09
N VAL A 605 10.86 -9.98 -3.34
CA VAL A 605 10.83 -10.95 -4.45
C VAL A 605 12.22 -11.53 -4.70
N LEU A 606 13.26 -10.69 -4.74
CA LEU A 606 14.63 -11.16 -4.89
C LEU A 606 15.06 -12.03 -3.71
N GLN A 607 14.75 -11.63 -2.47
CA GLN A 607 15.05 -12.44 -1.28
C GLN A 607 14.32 -13.78 -1.31
N ALA A 608 13.04 -13.82 -1.70
CA ALA A 608 12.27 -15.07 -1.82
C ALA A 608 12.84 -16.01 -2.87
N TYR A 609 13.38 -15.46 -3.97
CA TYR A 609 14.13 -16.25 -4.95
C TYR A 609 15.43 -16.81 -4.35
N ILE A 610 16.18 -16.00 -3.60
CA ILE A 610 17.43 -16.40 -2.93
C ILE A 610 17.16 -17.53 -1.94
N ASP A 611 16.14 -17.41 -1.10
CA ASP A 611 15.79 -18.36 -0.04
C ASP A 611 15.46 -19.77 -0.60
N LYS A 612 15.02 -19.84 -1.86
CA LYS A 612 14.69 -21.08 -2.58
C LYS A 612 15.88 -21.74 -3.27
N GLN A 613 17.03 -21.09 -3.32
CA GLN A 613 18.22 -21.67 -3.97
C GLN A 613 18.80 -22.82 -3.15
N ALA A 614 19.56 -23.68 -3.82
CA ALA A 614 20.30 -24.75 -3.18
C ALA A 614 21.24 -24.17 -2.10
N LYS A 615 21.29 -24.81 -0.94
CA LYS A 615 22.11 -24.38 0.19
C LYS A 615 23.46 -25.08 0.17
N ASP A 616 24.52 -24.33 0.46
CA ASP A 616 25.83 -24.89 0.71
C ASP A 616 25.79 -25.74 2.01
N PRO A 617 26.22 -27.00 1.98
CA PRO A 617 26.05 -27.92 3.12
C PRO A 617 26.91 -27.54 4.33
N VAL A 618 27.94 -26.71 4.17
CA VAL A 618 28.84 -26.30 5.26
C VAL A 618 28.33 -25.05 5.96
N SER A 619 28.05 -24.00 5.21
CA SER A 619 27.57 -22.71 5.73
C SER A 619 26.07 -22.68 5.97
N GLY A 620 25.30 -23.55 5.33
CA GLY A 620 23.83 -23.56 5.35
C GLY A 620 23.20 -22.39 4.57
N LEU A 621 24.01 -21.56 3.90
CA LEU A 621 23.53 -20.41 3.14
C LEU A 621 23.09 -20.83 1.73
N PRO A 622 22.00 -20.25 1.19
CA PRO A 622 21.70 -20.34 -0.24
C PRO A 622 22.88 -19.90 -1.10
N VAL A 623 23.10 -20.58 -2.23
CA VAL A 623 24.17 -20.28 -3.19
C VAL A 623 23.57 -19.69 -4.45
N LEU A 624 23.92 -18.45 -4.80
CA LEU A 624 23.53 -17.86 -6.08
C LEU A 624 24.61 -18.11 -7.11
N ASN A 625 24.26 -18.86 -8.14
CA ASN A 625 25.11 -19.11 -9.30
C ASN A 625 24.67 -18.24 -10.48
N LEU A 626 25.55 -18.14 -11.49
CA LEU A 626 25.16 -17.60 -12.78
C LEU A 626 23.95 -18.38 -13.33
N LEU A 627 23.01 -17.67 -13.95
CA LEU A 627 21.95 -18.31 -14.70
C LEU A 627 22.53 -19.10 -15.88
N PRO A 628 21.87 -20.19 -16.32
CA PRO A 628 22.17 -20.80 -17.61
C PRO A 628 22.05 -19.76 -18.73
N VAL A 629 23.06 -19.67 -19.60
CA VAL A 629 23.10 -18.71 -20.72
C VAL A 629 21.85 -18.78 -21.61
N SER A 630 21.23 -19.97 -21.73
CA SER A 630 19.99 -20.17 -22.47
C SER A 630 18.79 -19.38 -21.94
N LEU A 631 18.85 -18.87 -20.70
CA LEU A 631 17.83 -18.03 -20.07
C LEU A 631 18.11 -16.53 -20.20
N TYR A 632 19.26 -16.14 -20.78
CA TYR A 632 19.61 -14.72 -20.91
C TYR A 632 18.72 -14.07 -21.98
N SER A 633 18.20 -12.91 -21.64
CA SER A 633 17.30 -12.14 -22.50
C SER A 633 17.98 -11.60 -23.75
N THR A 634 19.24 -11.14 -23.67
CA THR A 634 19.98 -10.72 -24.88
C THR A 634 20.76 -11.91 -25.45
N LYS A 635 20.36 -12.34 -26.65
CA LYS A 635 20.97 -13.45 -27.38
C LYS A 635 22.23 -13.03 -28.13
N THR A 636 22.13 -11.96 -28.90
CA THR A 636 23.24 -11.32 -29.62
C THR A 636 23.15 -9.81 -29.49
N TYR A 637 24.29 -9.14 -29.53
CA TYR A 637 24.38 -7.70 -29.45
C TYR A 637 25.40 -7.17 -30.46
N SER A 638 25.03 -6.13 -31.18
CA SER A 638 25.93 -5.30 -31.98
C SER A 638 25.54 -3.83 -31.85
N GLU A 639 26.51 -2.94 -31.87
CA GLU A 639 26.33 -1.48 -31.81
C GLU A 639 27.25 -0.73 -32.76
#